data_AF-A0A6C0LUT0-F1
#
_entry.id   AF-A0A6C0LUT0-F1
#
_cell.length_a   1.000
_cell.length_b   1.000
_cell.length_c   1.000
_cell.angle_alpha   90.00
_cell.angle_beta   90.00
_cell.angle_gamma   90.00
#
_symmetry.space_group_name_H-M   'P 1'
#
loop_
_entity.id
_entity.type
_entity.pdbx_description
1 polymer ?
#
loop_
_entity_poly.entity_id
_entity_poly.type
_entity_poly.pdbx_seq_one_letter_code
_entity_poly.pdbx_strand_id
1 'polypeptide(L)'
;MASTLIINLFCSFAFCMMYTSLVGASEGPLVKLNNGVQYQGKTEHDGDSFRGIRYGQSPEGVLRFVPPLMYTPPTHDVIDATKLGFVCPQNSCTNTGCSEDCLLLNIFTGTNATTQAVDSGNLLPVAIFVHGGSYMSGSGNLYPGGPLVNFMDGKGIVVTINYRLGALGFLGSSQLRVLDTQDGSTGNMGIQDQRLAFQWVKENIAAFGGDTDKVMIFGESAGAGSMTIHLTMKKSYGLYSRAVLESGAFAEWNMQSMPHAQNYYDAFISFVECTAQDIECLQALTLDEIHTAYNAVSGEVSSSDPFIFGPTIDGVEANVHPWIAAGNGDVNKVPIMFGTNRDEGSMFCDLQKDATMDDLHDFWTLYDVDAAGQEVLTSVYLDGKTYPELEGATEYWWAGMRSLGDNAMSCPANYAAAQLHVQQPVFQYFFQHTTNYANGHEGLVIHGSELPFVLHIKNIFFNIKDRKMSDIMSSYWTNFLLSEKGDPNEHHVGSKMLPDWPQYTNTNPSVLNIVDYDNIQSVQSLKQSECDFWIPFVNQSIRELTLDKPLHTSQPPNNGKTALDEYVWTEDNNYGWTELEDHEIHGKGILHFNKGWTGYTLNVTSQQWLTPEDFSNTSSSGSIWYHILVVIVPDEVKYKNNASMYITGWGQPNPDGSNLPTAKDEDIRTAAALAVSTGIITGCLFQIPNEHTTFASDPIQKSRGEDAIIAFTWDHFLNNPQDTEWLLRFPMVKGSLRAMDAMTEFVSKKLPELETSLDYYVVAGASKRGWTTWDVGVVDPDRVVAIIPIVLDAINFVQVMHHQYQSYDGWTWALSDYLDMNIMSRLDEPNMLTIQEMVDPYFYRNRLTMPKLIVNAVADEFQQPDDTRYWWDDMPGPKHFIMTPNAEHSEATGILEIVPAISAWIDNLLKDNIIPEFTWDISDETGAITATLNEYGDVKEARVWYAYSCGNNPDGKKRRDFRIANTDSPCECGIEAQGMCVNLKSFWTPKKLIEGKNIDGMRTYTAQVDAPDDGRWVAFFIDIVYAKNKIDTLIPKIDILPGFIPRDLIQRLQFTTEVSVWPNTFPYPGCGIQDGVDTGIECLSTIR
;
A
#
# COMPACT_ATOMS: atom_id res chain seq x y z
N MET A 1 26.77 7.83 -19.04
CA MET A 1 26.65 8.54 -20.35
C MET A 1 25.83 9.85 -20.28
N ALA A 2 25.30 10.25 -19.11
CA ALA A 2 24.56 11.51 -18.91
C ALA A 2 25.36 12.81 -19.19
N SER A 3 26.70 12.77 -19.08
CA SER A 3 27.59 13.92 -19.29
C SER A 3 27.61 14.43 -20.73
N THR A 4 27.30 13.57 -21.71
CA THR A 4 27.33 13.91 -23.14
C THR A 4 26.07 14.67 -23.58
N LEU A 5 24.96 14.50 -22.85
CA LEU A 5 23.67 15.10 -23.16
C LEU A 5 23.62 16.59 -22.80
N ILE A 6 24.28 16.96 -21.69
CA ILE A 6 24.44 18.36 -21.27
C ILE A 6 25.24 19.11 -22.34
N ILE A 7 26.26 18.49 -22.92
CA ILE A 7 27.07 19.09 -23.98
C ILE A 7 26.25 19.29 -25.27
N ASN A 8 25.28 18.43 -25.61
CA ASN A 8 24.50 18.56 -26.85
C ASN A 8 23.30 19.51 -26.73
N LEU A 9 22.64 19.58 -25.57
CA LEU A 9 21.72 20.69 -25.27
C LEU A 9 22.48 22.02 -25.13
N PHE A 10 23.67 22.03 -24.49
CA PHE A 10 24.55 23.22 -24.43
C PHE A 10 25.09 23.63 -25.80
N CYS A 11 25.41 22.70 -26.71
CA CYS A 11 25.93 23.05 -28.05
C CYS A 11 24.84 23.65 -28.95
N SER A 12 23.59 23.22 -28.79
CA SER A 12 22.45 23.85 -29.46
C SER A 12 22.07 25.20 -28.81
N PHE A 13 22.23 25.33 -27.49
CA PHE A 13 22.03 26.59 -26.75
C PHE A 13 23.14 27.63 -26.96
N ALA A 14 24.39 27.20 -27.13
CA ALA A 14 25.53 28.09 -27.40
C ALA A 14 25.37 28.81 -28.75
N PHE A 15 24.65 28.20 -29.70
CA PHE A 15 24.28 28.85 -30.95
C PHE A 15 23.16 29.90 -30.77
N CYS A 16 22.28 29.73 -29.78
CA CYS A 16 21.24 30.71 -29.42
C CYS A 16 21.81 31.92 -28.66
N MET A 17 22.89 31.74 -27.87
CA MET A 17 23.57 32.85 -27.19
C MET A 17 24.39 33.76 -28.12
N MET A 18 24.65 33.37 -29.37
CA MET A 18 25.45 34.18 -30.30
C MET A 18 24.67 35.22 -31.13
N TYR A 19 23.35 35.36 -30.94
CA TYR A 19 22.55 36.37 -31.63
C TYR A 19 21.61 37.17 -30.70
N THR A 20 22.18 37.78 -29.66
CA THR A 20 21.62 39.03 -29.12
C THR A 20 22.55 40.18 -29.48
N SER A 21 22.47 40.65 -30.72
CA SER A 21 22.98 41.97 -31.07
C SER A 21 21.89 42.81 -31.73
N LEU A 22 21.57 43.90 -31.03
CA LEU A 22 21.01 45.16 -31.54
C LEU A 22 19.49 45.24 -31.78
N VAL A 23 18.68 45.04 -30.73
CA VAL A 23 17.46 45.84 -30.50
C VAL A 23 17.44 46.22 -29.02
N GLY A 24 17.41 47.51 -28.72
CA GLY A 24 17.50 48.00 -27.34
C GLY A 24 16.28 47.58 -26.52
N ALA A 25 16.51 46.88 -25.40
CA ALA A 25 15.48 46.67 -24.39
C ALA A 25 15.11 48.01 -23.75
N SER A 26 13.82 48.32 -23.69
CA SER A 26 13.31 49.45 -22.90
C SER A 26 13.03 49.02 -21.46
N GLU A 27 13.03 49.99 -20.54
CA GLU A 27 12.56 49.81 -19.16
C GLU A 27 11.13 49.24 -19.20
N GLY A 28 10.90 48.10 -18.54
CA GLY A 28 9.63 47.37 -18.57
C GLY A 28 8.62 47.85 -17.52
N PRO A 29 7.50 47.14 -17.33
CA PRO A 29 6.48 47.51 -16.34
C PRO A 29 7.00 47.39 -14.89
N LEU A 30 6.51 48.30 -14.03
CA LEU A 30 6.68 48.26 -12.58
C LEU A 30 5.41 47.66 -11.96
N VAL A 31 5.54 46.54 -11.24
CA VAL A 31 4.42 45.88 -10.55
C VAL A 31 4.54 46.07 -9.04
N LYS A 32 3.44 46.44 -8.40
CA LYS A 32 3.35 46.60 -6.95
C LYS A 32 2.42 45.55 -6.36
N LEU A 33 2.93 44.74 -5.45
CA LEU A 33 2.16 43.74 -4.71
C LEU A 33 1.29 44.39 -3.62
N ASN A 34 0.30 43.63 -3.12
CA ASN A 34 -0.60 44.06 -2.05
C ASN A 34 0.13 44.40 -0.74
N ASN A 35 1.23 43.70 -0.46
CA ASN A 35 2.08 43.95 0.71
C ASN A 35 3.02 45.18 0.53
N GLY A 36 2.98 45.85 -0.62
CA GLY A 36 3.75 47.06 -0.91
C GLY A 36 5.08 46.85 -1.62
N VAL A 37 5.52 45.59 -1.77
CA VAL A 37 6.73 45.22 -2.54
C VAL A 37 6.59 45.62 -4.00
N GLN A 38 7.68 46.07 -4.63
CA GLN A 38 7.69 46.51 -6.02
C GLN A 38 8.73 45.74 -6.83
N TYR A 39 8.36 45.27 -8.02
CA TYR A 39 9.24 44.58 -8.96
C TYR A 39 9.32 45.34 -10.29
N GLN A 40 10.55 45.60 -10.73
CA GLN A 40 10.85 46.18 -12.03
C GLN A 40 11.09 45.07 -13.05
N GLY A 41 10.19 44.94 -14.02
CA GLY A 41 10.32 44.00 -15.13
C GLY A 41 11.02 44.59 -16.36
N LYS A 42 11.05 43.81 -17.43
CA LYS A 42 11.63 44.17 -18.73
C LYS A 42 10.68 43.80 -19.87
N THR A 43 10.53 44.70 -20.83
CA THR A 43 9.80 44.43 -22.08
C THR A 43 10.75 43.84 -23.13
N GLU A 44 10.34 42.73 -23.74
CA GLU A 44 11.06 42.00 -24.79
C GLU A 44 10.17 41.80 -26.03
N HIS A 45 10.69 41.14 -27.06
CA HIS A 45 9.94 40.90 -28.30
C HIS A 45 8.64 40.10 -28.06
N ASP A 46 8.68 39.12 -27.16
CA ASP A 46 7.57 38.20 -26.91
C ASP A 46 6.65 38.64 -25.75
N GLY A 47 6.84 39.85 -25.20
CA GLY A 47 6.05 40.36 -24.09
C GLY A 47 6.87 40.98 -22.96
N ASP A 48 6.20 41.22 -21.83
CA ASP A 48 6.82 41.67 -20.59
C ASP A 48 7.28 40.46 -19.75
N SER A 49 8.38 40.61 -19.01
CA SER A 49 8.92 39.56 -18.14
C SER A 49 9.43 40.09 -16.81
N PHE A 50 9.28 39.27 -15.78
CA PHE A 50 9.83 39.47 -14.44
C PHE A 50 10.58 38.20 -14.05
N ARG A 51 11.89 38.30 -13.88
CA ARG A 51 12.80 37.16 -13.77
C ARG A 51 13.53 37.17 -12.44
N GLY A 52 13.83 35.97 -11.94
CA GLY A 52 14.56 35.80 -10.67
C GLY A 52 13.79 36.30 -9.45
N ILE A 53 12.45 36.23 -9.46
CA ILE A 53 11.64 36.59 -8.30
C ILE A 53 11.80 35.49 -7.24
N ARG A 54 12.23 35.87 -6.05
CA ARG A 54 12.32 34.97 -4.91
C ARG A 54 10.95 34.68 -4.31
N TYR A 55 10.58 33.41 -4.27
CA TYR A 55 9.37 32.96 -3.57
C TYR A 55 9.70 32.32 -2.21
N GLY A 56 10.86 31.66 -2.07
CA GLY A 56 11.29 31.02 -0.82
C GLY A 56 12.54 31.66 -0.21
N GLN A 57 12.71 31.53 1.11
CA GLN A 57 13.98 31.84 1.79
C GLN A 57 15.12 31.02 1.18
N SER A 58 16.35 31.55 1.22
CA SER A 58 17.54 30.79 0.79
C SER A 58 17.68 29.52 1.65
N PRO A 59 17.57 28.30 1.08
CA PRO A 59 17.61 27.04 1.83
C PRO A 59 19.05 26.60 2.13
N GLU A 60 19.91 27.52 2.56
CA GLU A 60 21.33 27.29 2.83
C GLU A 60 21.63 27.21 4.33
N GLY A 61 22.75 26.56 4.68
CA GLY A 61 23.20 26.40 6.07
C GLY A 61 22.14 25.75 6.95
N VAL A 62 21.69 26.45 8.00
CA VAL A 62 20.68 25.94 8.95
C VAL A 62 19.28 25.73 8.34
N LEU A 63 19.03 26.25 7.13
CA LEU A 63 17.80 25.98 6.38
C LEU A 63 17.97 24.86 5.35
N ARG A 64 19.15 24.25 5.25
CA ARG A 64 19.35 23.08 4.40
C ARG A 64 18.57 21.90 4.95
N PHE A 65 17.92 21.16 4.04
CA PHE A 65 17.00 20.05 4.32
C PHE A 65 15.76 20.44 5.16
N VAL A 66 15.50 21.73 5.38
CA VAL A 66 14.30 22.21 6.08
C VAL A 66 13.19 22.46 5.05
N PRO A 67 11.90 22.24 5.41
CA PRO A 67 10.77 22.71 4.63
C PRO A 67 10.91 24.18 4.22
N PRO A 68 10.57 24.54 2.98
CA PRO A 68 10.82 25.88 2.50
C PRO A 68 9.89 26.90 3.18
N LEU A 69 10.45 28.06 3.47
CA LEU A 69 9.74 29.16 4.11
C LEU A 69 9.46 30.27 3.09
N MET A 70 8.26 30.86 3.14
CA MET A 70 7.91 31.98 2.27
C MET A 70 8.85 33.17 2.49
N TYR A 71 9.32 33.77 1.40
CA TYR A 71 10.13 34.99 1.45
C TYR A 71 9.28 36.23 1.22
N THR A 72 9.42 37.24 2.08
CA THR A 72 8.85 38.58 1.89
C THR A 72 9.97 39.61 1.86
N PRO A 73 10.23 40.28 0.73
CA PRO A 73 11.25 41.31 0.66
C PRO A 73 10.85 42.60 1.38
N PRO A 74 11.82 43.47 1.70
CA PRO A 74 11.54 44.79 2.26
C PRO A 74 10.71 45.67 1.31
N THR A 75 9.74 46.42 1.86
CA THR A 75 8.73 47.17 1.08
C THR A 75 9.19 48.52 0.54
N HIS A 76 10.39 48.99 0.91
CA HIS A 76 10.89 50.32 0.56
C HIS A 76 11.74 50.35 -0.72
N ASP A 77 12.13 49.18 -1.24
CA ASP A 77 12.99 49.05 -2.42
C ASP A 77 12.21 48.55 -3.64
N VAL A 78 12.63 49.00 -4.83
CA VAL A 78 12.20 48.41 -6.10
C VAL A 78 13.18 47.29 -6.45
N ILE A 79 12.69 46.07 -6.56
CA ILE A 79 13.49 44.88 -6.83
C ILE A 79 13.71 44.75 -8.34
N ASP A 80 14.98 44.66 -8.77
CA ASP A 80 15.35 44.40 -10.17
C ASP A 80 14.99 42.96 -10.55
N ALA A 81 13.89 42.79 -11.28
CA ALA A 81 13.43 41.51 -11.83
C ALA A 81 13.71 41.43 -13.34
N THR A 82 14.79 42.03 -13.83
CA THR A 82 15.13 42.03 -15.27
C THR A 82 16.10 40.92 -15.68
N LYS A 83 16.65 40.16 -14.71
CA LYS A 83 17.70 39.15 -14.91
C LYS A 83 17.26 37.80 -14.37
N LEU A 84 17.72 36.73 -15.02
CA LEU A 84 17.51 35.37 -14.52
C LEU A 84 18.24 35.18 -13.19
N GLY A 85 17.62 34.40 -12.31
CA GLY A 85 18.16 34.00 -11.03
C GLY A 85 19.18 32.86 -11.13
N PHE A 86 19.76 32.47 -9.99
CA PHE A 86 20.62 31.29 -9.90
C PHE A 86 19.86 29.99 -10.19
N VAL A 87 20.58 29.01 -10.70
CA VAL A 87 20.11 27.63 -10.87
C VAL A 87 20.38 26.83 -9.59
N CYS A 88 19.52 25.89 -9.22
CA CYS A 88 19.76 25.04 -8.06
C CYS A 88 20.99 24.12 -8.27
N PRO A 89 21.74 23.77 -7.20
CA PRO A 89 22.93 22.93 -7.32
C PRO A 89 22.60 21.58 -7.96
N GLN A 90 23.42 21.17 -8.93
CA GLN A 90 23.28 19.95 -9.73
C GLN A 90 24.60 19.60 -10.43
N ASN A 91 24.76 18.37 -10.93
CA ASN A 91 26.05 17.84 -11.39
C ASN A 91 26.71 18.62 -12.56
N SER A 92 25.97 19.42 -13.33
CA SER A 92 26.53 20.28 -14.39
C SER A 92 27.18 21.57 -13.91
N CYS A 93 27.12 21.88 -12.61
CA CYS A 93 27.61 23.13 -12.04
C CYS A 93 29.15 23.14 -11.95
N THR A 94 29.86 23.48 -13.03
CA THR A 94 31.33 23.45 -13.07
C THR A 94 32.04 24.80 -13.07
N ASN A 95 31.33 25.95 -13.08
CA ASN A 95 31.80 27.29 -12.63
C ASN A 95 30.76 28.38 -12.94
N THR A 96 30.44 29.24 -11.96
CA THR A 96 29.51 30.41 -11.98
C THR A 96 28.09 30.16 -12.52
N GLY A 97 27.07 30.21 -11.64
CA GLY A 97 25.65 30.22 -12.05
C GLY A 97 24.70 29.37 -11.18
N CYS A 98 25.25 28.48 -10.35
CA CYS A 98 24.50 27.68 -9.38
C CYS A 98 24.65 28.23 -7.96
N SER A 99 23.58 28.12 -7.17
CA SER A 99 23.57 28.51 -5.75
C SER A 99 22.47 27.74 -5.03
N GLU A 100 22.63 27.44 -3.75
CA GLU A 100 21.52 26.97 -2.89
C GLU A 100 20.40 28.03 -2.84
N ASP A 101 20.77 29.30 -3.03
CA ASP A 101 19.89 30.45 -3.10
C ASP A 101 19.07 30.49 -4.41
N CYS A 102 18.31 29.43 -4.68
CA CYS A 102 17.71 29.14 -5.99
C CYS A 102 16.19 29.03 -6.01
N LEU A 103 15.48 29.23 -4.88
CA LEU A 103 14.00 29.22 -4.80
C LEU A 103 13.39 30.47 -5.45
N LEU A 104 13.49 30.47 -6.78
CA LEU A 104 13.25 31.59 -7.68
C LEU A 104 12.25 31.18 -8.77
N LEU A 105 11.44 32.13 -9.21
CA LEU A 105 10.49 31.98 -10.32
C LEU A 105 10.62 33.10 -11.34
N ASN A 106 10.15 32.84 -12.55
CA ASN A 106 10.07 33.80 -13.65
C ASN A 106 8.61 33.91 -14.11
N ILE A 107 8.16 35.12 -14.43
CA ILE A 107 6.80 35.43 -14.91
C ILE A 107 6.92 36.06 -16.29
N PHE A 108 6.13 35.58 -17.24
CA PHE A 108 6.03 36.07 -18.61
C PHE A 108 4.57 36.44 -18.91
N THR A 109 4.35 37.62 -19.49
CA THR A 109 3.02 38.17 -19.78
C THR A 109 3.05 39.04 -21.04
N GLY A 110 1.90 39.31 -21.66
CA GLY A 110 1.84 40.11 -22.88
C GLY A 110 2.27 41.57 -22.63
N THR A 111 2.76 42.26 -23.67
CA THR A 111 3.15 43.67 -23.55
C THR A 111 1.96 44.53 -23.10
N ASN A 112 2.10 45.23 -21.97
CA ASN A 112 1.04 45.99 -21.29
C ASN A 112 -0.15 45.14 -20.78
N ALA A 113 -0.10 43.81 -20.87
CA ALA A 113 -1.22 42.94 -20.47
C ALA A 113 -1.48 43.01 -18.96
N THR A 114 -0.42 43.10 -18.15
CA THR A 114 -0.54 43.30 -16.69
C THR A 114 -1.37 44.54 -16.35
N THR A 115 -1.00 45.70 -16.90
CA THR A 115 -1.72 46.96 -16.63
C THR A 115 -3.16 46.87 -17.13
N GLN A 116 -3.39 46.32 -18.32
CA GLN A 116 -4.74 46.18 -18.89
C GLN A 116 -5.63 45.25 -18.07
N ALA A 117 -5.12 44.11 -17.63
CA ALA A 117 -5.86 43.14 -16.82
C ALA A 117 -6.23 43.72 -15.45
N VAL A 118 -5.26 44.36 -14.78
CA VAL A 118 -5.49 45.00 -13.47
C VAL A 118 -6.48 46.17 -13.58
N ASP A 119 -6.32 47.06 -14.57
CA ASP A 119 -7.19 48.23 -14.74
C ASP A 119 -8.63 47.85 -15.12
N SER A 120 -8.81 46.78 -15.91
CA SER A 120 -10.13 46.32 -16.34
C SER A 120 -10.80 45.34 -15.37
N GLY A 121 -10.02 44.72 -14.46
CA GLY A 121 -10.47 43.63 -13.59
C GLY A 121 -10.63 42.28 -14.29
N ASN A 122 -10.34 42.18 -15.60
CA ASN A 122 -10.37 40.94 -16.35
C ASN A 122 -9.01 40.23 -16.23
N LEU A 123 -8.84 39.47 -15.16
CA LEU A 123 -7.61 38.75 -14.86
C LEU A 123 -7.38 37.57 -15.84
N LEU A 124 -6.12 37.21 -16.03
CA LEU A 124 -5.65 36.28 -17.06
C LEU A 124 -5.33 34.89 -16.48
N PRO A 125 -5.73 33.77 -17.11
CA PRO A 125 -5.32 32.43 -16.68
C PRO A 125 -3.79 32.27 -16.58
N VAL A 126 -3.34 31.47 -15.62
CA VAL A 126 -1.91 31.32 -15.28
C VAL A 126 -1.47 29.88 -15.50
N ALA A 127 -0.39 29.66 -16.24
CA ALA A 127 0.25 28.36 -16.42
C ALA A 127 1.58 28.34 -15.65
N ILE A 128 1.76 27.40 -14.72
CA ILE A 128 3.00 27.22 -13.95
C ILE A 128 3.73 25.99 -14.47
N PHE A 129 4.90 26.19 -15.08
CA PHE A 129 5.75 25.13 -15.58
C PHE A 129 6.74 24.66 -14.49
N VAL A 130 6.72 23.35 -14.24
CA VAL A 130 7.68 22.64 -13.39
C VAL A 130 8.56 21.78 -14.27
N HIS A 131 9.87 22.03 -14.25
CA HIS A 131 10.79 21.33 -15.13
C HIS A 131 11.04 19.87 -14.69
N GLY A 132 11.38 19.02 -15.65
CA GLY A 132 11.90 17.67 -15.43
C GLY A 132 13.40 17.63 -15.11
N GLY A 133 14.00 16.44 -15.27
CA GLY A 133 15.42 16.18 -15.05
C GLY A 133 15.72 15.16 -13.94
N SER A 134 14.88 14.13 -13.81
CA SER A 134 14.99 13.03 -12.82
C SER A 134 15.14 13.49 -11.37
N TYR A 135 14.59 14.65 -11.01
CA TYR A 135 14.79 15.30 -9.70
C TYR A 135 16.25 15.69 -9.39
N MET A 136 17.17 15.51 -10.33
CA MET A 136 18.61 15.71 -10.17
C MET A 136 19.16 16.93 -10.91
N SER A 137 18.44 17.39 -11.92
CA SER A 137 18.88 18.45 -12.81
C SER A 137 17.69 19.25 -13.35
N GLY A 138 17.98 20.35 -14.03
CA GLY A 138 16.98 21.23 -14.65
C GLY A 138 16.89 22.60 -13.98
N SER A 139 16.16 23.50 -14.63
CA SER A 139 15.88 24.85 -14.12
C SER A 139 14.75 25.49 -14.90
N GLY A 140 13.92 26.30 -14.23
CA GLY A 140 12.95 27.18 -14.87
C GLY A 140 13.58 28.21 -15.82
N ASN A 141 14.89 28.47 -15.71
CA ASN A 141 15.63 29.35 -16.62
C ASN A 141 15.78 28.79 -18.04
N LEU A 142 15.66 27.46 -18.22
CA LEU A 142 15.83 26.80 -19.52
C LEU A 142 14.60 26.94 -20.42
N TYR A 143 13.47 27.34 -19.86
CA TYR A 143 12.17 27.31 -20.52
C TYR A 143 11.59 28.73 -20.64
N PRO A 144 11.85 29.44 -21.74
CA PRO A 144 11.29 30.78 -21.93
C PRO A 144 9.78 30.67 -22.16
N GLY A 145 8.97 31.24 -21.25
CA GLY A 145 7.51 31.27 -21.38
C GLY A 145 6.97 32.30 -22.39
N GLY A 146 7.81 33.27 -22.77
CA GLY A 146 7.45 34.37 -23.67
C GLY A 146 6.86 33.91 -25.02
N PRO A 147 7.49 32.99 -25.77
CA PRO A 147 6.96 32.50 -27.04
C PRO A 147 5.53 31.95 -26.95
N LEU A 148 5.19 31.22 -25.89
CA LEU A 148 3.84 30.71 -25.65
C LEU A 148 2.85 31.84 -25.30
N VAL A 149 3.27 32.81 -24.49
CA VAL A 149 2.49 34.03 -24.18
C VAL A 149 2.20 34.85 -25.43
N ASN A 150 3.19 35.04 -26.29
CA ASN A 150 3.04 35.73 -27.57
C ASN A 150 2.10 34.96 -28.52
N PHE A 151 2.20 33.62 -28.55
CA PHE A 151 1.28 32.79 -29.33
C PHE A 151 -0.18 32.93 -28.89
N MET A 152 -0.43 33.04 -27.58
CA MET A 152 -1.78 33.26 -27.05
C MET A 152 -2.26 34.73 -27.12
N ASP A 153 -1.56 35.59 -27.88
CA ASP A 153 -1.82 37.04 -27.97
C ASP A 153 -1.87 37.74 -26.59
N GLY A 154 -1.08 37.30 -25.62
CA GLY A 154 -1.05 37.85 -24.27
C GLY A 154 -2.29 37.56 -23.41
N LYS A 155 -3.14 36.59 -23.80
CA LYS A 155 -4.36 36.20 -23.06
C LYS A 155 -4.12 35.35 -21.81
N GLY A 156 -2.86 35.04 -21.49
CA GLY A 156 -2.49 34.25 -20.33
C GLY A 156 -1.07 34.56 -19.86
N ILE A 157 -0.74 34.07 -18.67
CA ILE A 157 0.54 34.25 -18.01
C ILE A 157 1.25 32.90 -17.92
N VAL A 158 2.55 32.88 -18.19
CA VAL A 158 3.39 31.69 -17.96
C VAL A 158 4.35 31.98 -16.82
N VAL A 159 4.42 31.08 -15.84
CA VAL A 159 5.34 31.10 -14.72
C VAL A 159 6.27 29.90 -14.85
N THR A 160 7.57 30.07 -14.67
CA THR A 160 8.51 28.94 -14.55
C THR A 160 9.21 29.00 -13.21
N ILE A 161 9.42 27.86 -12.58
CA ILE A 161 9.98 27.79 -11.22
C ILE A 161 11.25 26.94 -11.19
N ASN A 162 12.15 27.26 -10.28
CA ASN A 162 13.15 26.32 -9.79
C ASN A 162 12.63 25.61 -8.53
N TYR A 163 13.18 24.46 -8.18
CA TYR A 163 12.99 23.77 -6.90
C TYR A 163 14.28 23.02 -6.54
N ARG A 164 14.51 22.68 -5.26
CA ARG A 164 15.73 21.94 -4.86
C ARG A 164 15.79 20.57 -5.53
N LEU A 165 17.00 20.14 -5.87
CA LEU A 165 17.29 18.91 -6.62
C LEU A 165 18.27 18.01 -5.86
N GLY A 166 18.33 16.74 -6.26
CA GLY A 166 19.19 15.72 -5.67
C GLY A 166 19.03 15.61 -4.15
N ALA A 167 20.13 15.32 -3.46
CA ALA A 167 20.11 15.19 -2.00
C ALA A 167 19.55 16.46 -1.30
N LEU A 168 19.79 17.67 -1.84
CA LEU A 168 19.26 18.90 -1.24
C LEU A 168 17.73 18.98 -1.27
N GLY A 169 17.10 18.39 -2.29
CA GLY A 169 15.64 18.38 -2.46
C GLY A 169 14.96 17.10 -1.98
N PHE A 170 15.66 15.97 -1.99
CA PHE A 170 15.04 14.64 -1.95
C PHE A 170 15.83 13.63 -1.12
N LEU A 171 16.78 14.08 -0.29
CA LEU A 171 17.27 13.24 0.80
C LEU A 171 16.08 12.96 1.75
N GLY A 172 15.78 11.69 1.98
CA GLY A 172 14.65 11.25 2.78
C GLY A 172 15.11 10.31 3.89
N SER A 173 14.78 10.61 5.15
CA SER A 173 15.08 9.72 6.27
C SER A 173 14.26 10.04 7.51
N SER A 174 14.02 9.03 8.35
CA SER A 174 13.34 9.21 9.62
C SER A 174 14.01 10.27 10.53
N GLN A 175 15.33 10.42 10.43
CA GLN A 175 16.11 11.38 11.22
C GLN A 175 15.90 12.83 10.78
N LEU A 176 15.56 13.08 9.50
CA LEU A 176 15.26 14.43 9.01
C LEU A 176 13.97 15.02 9.57
N ARG A 177 13.09 14.18 10.17
CA ARG A 177 11.82 14.61 10.78
C ARG A 177 11.98 15.73 11.80
N VAL A 178 13.12 15.79 12.48
CA VAL A 178 13.41 16.85 13.48
C VAL A 178 13.50 18.25 12.88
N LEU A 179 13.72 18.35 11.56
CA LEU A 179 13.80 19.62 10.83
C LEU A 179 12.43 20.18 10.44
N ASP A 180 11.40 19.33 10.37
CA ASP A 180 10.02 19.76 10.15
C ASP A 180 9.23 19.73 11.46
N THR A 181 9.30 20.85 12.18
CA THR A 181 8.60 21.02 13.47
C THR A 181 7.10 21.27 13.34
N GLN A 182 6.57 21.45 12.12
CA GLN A 182 5.15 21.71 11.91
C GLN A 182 4.39 20.43 11.59
N ASP A 183 4.79 19.75 10.53
CA ASP A 183 4.05 18.62 9.97
C ASP A 183 4.81 17.29 10.12
N GLY A 184 6.11 17.35 10.39
CA GLY A 184 6.96 16.18 10.60
C GLY A 184 7.33 15.41 9.34
N SER A 185 7.40 16.03 8.15
CA SER A 185 7.88 15.38 6.94
C SER A 185 9.33 14.90 7.08
N THR A 186 9.66 13.74 6.48
CA THR A 186 11.01 13.14 6.51
C THR A 186 11.84 13.43 5.27
N GLY A 187 11.35 14.27 4.35
CA GLY A 187 12.00 14.54 3.07
C GLY A 187 11.11 15.39 2.15
N ASN A 188 11.16 15.12 0.83
CA ASN A 188 10.32 15.78 -0.18
C ASN A 188 10.48 17.30 -0.29
N MET A 189 11.60 17.86 0.15
CA MET A 189 11.84 19.31 0.17
C MET A 189 11.65 19.97 -1.20
N GLY A 190 12.04 19.29 -2.28
CA GLY A 190 11.81 19.76 -3.64
C GLY A 190 10.32 19.81 -4.03
N ILE A 191 9.48 18.85 -3.60
CA ILE A 191 8.01 18.93 -3.81
C ILE A 191 7.41 20.07 -2.98
N GLN A 192 7.89 20.24 -1.74
CA GLN A 192 7.43 21.32 -0.88
C GLN A 192 7.82 22.70 -1.46
N ASP A 193 8.97 22.82 -2.11
CA ASP A 193 9.40 24.04 -2.81
C ASP A 193 8.42 24.40 -3.93
N GLN A 194 7.98 23.42 -4.69
CA GLN A 194 6.99 23.61 -5.76
C GLN A 194 5.64 24.05 -5.20
N ARG A 195 5.17 23.40 -4.12
CA ARG A 195 3.94 23.82 -3.41
C ARG A 195 4.05 25.26 -2.91
N LEU A 196 5.20 25.66 -2.35
CA LEU A 196 5.43 27.02 -1.88
C LEU A 196 5.39 28.02 -3.05
N ALA A 197 5.91 27.66 -4.22
CA ALA A 197 5.80 28.48 -5.41
C ALA A 197 4.33 28.64 -5.88
N PHE A 198 3.53 27.58 -5.80
CA PHE A 198 2.09 27.65 -6.11
C PHE A 198 1.35 28.55 -5.11
N GLN A 199 1.69 28.46 -3.82
CA GLN A 199 1.18 29.37 -2.80
C GLN A 199 1.56 30.82 -3.09
N TRP A 200 2.81 31.08 -3.48
CA TRP A 200 3.25 32.42 -3.88
C TRP A 200 2.44 32.96 -5.05
N VAL A 201 2.18 32.13 -6.07
CA VAL A 201 1.34 32.49 -7.21
C VAL A 201 -0.08 32.82 -6.74
N LYS A 202 -0.69 31.98 -5.90
CA LYS A 202 -2.02 32.23 -5.34
C LYS A 202 -2.10 33.57 -4.59
N GLU A 203 -1.06 33.95 -3.87
CA GLU A 203 -1.03 35.18 -3.07
C GLU A 203 -0.70 36.44 -3.89
N ASN A 204 0.08 36.32 -4.97
CA ASN A 204 0.74 37.48 -5.58
C ASN A 204 0.43 37.68 -7.08
N ILE A 205 0.02 36.65 -7.82
CA ILE A 205 -0.06 36.73 -9.29
C ILE A 205 -1.11 37.72 -9.80
N ALA A 206 -2.13 38.03 -8.98
CA ALA A 206 -3.14 39.04 -9.29
C ALA A 206 -2.54 40.43 -9.55
N ALA A 207 -1.45 40.79 -8.87
CA ALA A 207 -0.74 42.05 -9.12
C ALA A 207 -0.06 42.09 -10.49
N PHE A 208 0.25 40.92 -11.06
CA PHE A 208 0.78 40.76 -12.42
C PHE A 208 -0.33 40.61 -13.47
N GLY A 209 -1.60 40.72 -13.07
CA GLY A 209 -2.77 40.55 -13.93
C GLY A 209 -3.29 39.12 -14.02
N GLY A 210 -2.80 38.18 -13.19
CA GLY A 210 -3.20 36.78 -13.22
C GLY A 210 -4.45 36.46 -12.41
N ASP A 211 -5.23 35.48 -12.88
CA ASP A 211 -6.40 34.94 -12.21
C ASP A 211 -5.98 33.78 -11.31
N THR A 212 -6.14 33.96 -10.00
CA THR A 212 -5.73 32.99 -8.98
C THR A 212 -6.64 31.76 -8.93
N ASP A 213 -7.81 31.79 -9.56
CA ASP A 213 -8.75 30.67 -9.62
C ASP A 213 -8.64 29.90 -10.94
N LYS A 214 -7.88 30.40 -11.91
CA LYS A 214 -7.60 29.76 -13.20
C LYS A 214 -6.12 29.43 -13.38
N VAL A 215 -5.57 28.71 -12.41
CA VAL A 215 -4.18 28.25 -12.42
C VAL A 215 -4.10 26.83 -13.00
N MET A 216 -3.26 26.65 -14.02
CA MET A 216 -2.85 25.36 -14.58
C MET A 216 -1.42 25.06 -14.12
N ILE A 217 -1.20 23.90 -13.52
CA ILE A 217 0.17 23.40 -13.29
C ILE A 217 0.52 22.42 -14.42
N PHE A 218 1.72 22.50 -14.95
CA PHE A 218 2.19 21.56 -15.96
C PHE A 218 3.67 21.27 -15.86
N GLY A 219 4.08 20.07 -16.25
CA GLY A 219 5.47 19.67 -16.21
C GLY A 219 5.73 18.46 -17.09
N GLU A 220 7.02 18.23 -17.35
CA GLU A 220 7.51 17.11 -18.15
C GLU A 220 8.45 16.23 -17.32
N SER A 221 8.46 14.91 -17.57
CA SER A 221 9.32 13.95 -16.87
C SER A 221 9.10 14.00 -15.35
N ALA A 222 10.15 14.15 -14.54
CA ALA A 222 10.05 14.39 -13.10
C ALA A 222 9.16 15.59 -12.71
N GLY A 223 8.98 16.58 -13.60
CA GLY A 223 8.01 17.65 -13.44
C GLY A 223 6.57 17.12 -13.53
N ALA A 224 6.27 16.25 -14.49
CA ALA A 224 5.00 15.51 -14.57
C ALA A 224 4.80 14.56 -13.38
N GLY A 225 5.86 13.88 -12.93
CA GLY A 225 5.84 13.11 -11.69
C GLY A 225 5.51 13.98 -10.47
N SER A 226 6.02 15.20 -10.42
CA SER A 226 5.65 16.16 -9.39
C SER A 226 4.18 16.59 -9.49
N MET A 227 3.63 16.76 -10.70
CA MET A 227 2.20 17.05 -10.88
C MET A 227 1.34 15.90 -10.37
N THR A 228 1.76 14.65 -10.61
CA THR A 228 1.13 13.45 -10.06
C THR A 228 1.07 13.53 -8.53
N ILE A 229 2.18 13.90 -7.88
CA ILE A 229 2.24 14.03 -6.42
C ILE A 229 1.34 15.16 -5.93
N HIS A 230 1.33 16.33 -6.59
CA HIS A 230 0.45 17.43 -6.22
C HIS A 230 -1.05 17.13 -6.44
N LEU A 231 -1.36 16.21 -7.35
CA LEU A 231 -2.71 15.69 -7.58
C LEU A 231 -3.19 14.78 -6.43
N THR A 232 -2.29 14.10 -5.71
CA THR A 232 -2.64 13.21 -4.58
C THR A 232 -2.34 13.84 -3.21
N MET A 233 -1.53 14.90 -3.17
CA MET A 233 -1.19 15.65 -1.98
C MET A 233 -2.29 16.65 -1.62
N LYS A 234 -3.11 16.32 -0.62
CA LYS A 234 -4.21 17.18 -0.15
C LYS A 234 -3.79 18.62 0.19
N LYS A 235 -2.56 18.81 0.70
CA LYS A 235 -2.01 20.14 1.01
C LYS A 235 -1.85 21.06 -0.21
N SER A 236 -1.85 20.51 -1.43
CA SER A 236 -1.77 21.29 -2.67
C SER A 236 -3.14 21.62 -3.28
N TYR A 237 -4.24 21.12 -2.70
CA TYR A 237 -5.57 21.31 -3.26
C TYR A 237 -5.98 22.78 -3.14
N GLY A 238 -6.63 23.30 -4.18
CA GLY A 238 -7.05 24.70 -4.26
C GLY A 238 -5.95 25.70 -4.69
N LEU A 239 -4.71 25.25 -4.83
CA LEU A 239 -3.62 26.07 -5.40
C LEU A 239 -3.59 26.06 -6.93
N TYR A 240 -4.27 25.08 -7.54
CA TYR A 240 -4.44 24.94 -8.98
C TYR A 240 -5.84 24.43 -9.31
N SER A 241 -6.24 24.61 -10.57
CA SER A 241 -7.58 24.32 -11.09
C SER A 241 -7.59 23.30 -12.23
N ARG A 242 -6.42 22.96 -12.78
CA ARG A 242 -6.19 21.98 -13.84
C ARG A 242 -4.72 21.57 -13.90
N ALA A 243 -4.41 20.39 -14.44
CA ALA A 243 -3.05 19.88 -14.51
C ALA A 243 -2.71 19.26 -15.88
N VAL A 244 -1.46 19.42 -16.33
CA VAL A 244 -0.93 18.74 -17.52
C VAL A 244 0.35 17.96 -17.18
N LEU A 245 0.39 16.68 -17.53
CA LEU A 245 1.48 15.77 -17.17
C LEU A 245 2.09 15.18 -18.45
N GLU A 246 3.26 15.68 -18.84
CA GLU A 246 3.96 15.27 -20.05
C GLU A 246 4.99 14.20 -19.70
N SER A 247 4.82 12.98 -20.19
CA SER A 247 5.83 11.92 -20.09
C SER A 247 6.23 11.57 -18.63
N GLY A 248 5.25 11.38 -17.73
CA GLY A 248 5.52 10.99 -16.32
C GLY A 248 4.29 10.85 -15.42
N ALA A 249 3.11 10.62 -15.99
CA ALA A 249 1.86 10.53 -15.23
C ALA A 249 1.76 9.20 -14.46
N PHE A 250 1.66 9.26 -13.13
CA PHE A 250 1.39 8.10 -12.25
C PHE A 250 2.37 6.92 -12.36
N ALA A 251 3.57 7.12 -12.90
CA ALA A 251 4.61 6.11 -12.98
C ALA A 251 5.09 5.61 -11.61
N GLU A 252 5.61 4.38 -11.58
CA GLU A 252 6.19 3.74 -10.39
C GLU A 252 7.32 4.55 -9.75
N TRP A 253 8.20 5.13 -10.58
CA TRP A 253 9.34 5.90 -10.11
C TRP A 253 8.95 7.27 -9.51
N ASN A 254 7.68 7.67 -9.54
CA ASN A 254 7.25 8.96 -9.00
C ASN A 254 7.47 9.07 -7.49
N MET A 255 7.35 7.96 -6.74
CA MET A 255 7.68 7.93 -5.32
C MET A 255 8.32 6.60 -4.91
N GLN A 256 9.44 6.67 -4.20
CA GLN A 256 10.05 5.52 -3.55
C GLN A 256 9.49 5.30 -2.14
N SER A 257 9.69 4.10 -1.59
CA SER A 257 9.31 3.80 -0.21
C SER A 257 10.29 4.42 0.80
N MET A 258 9.82 4.67 2.03
CA MET A 258 10.67 5.22 3.10
C MET A 258 11.89 4.32 3.40
N PRO A 259 11.80 2.97 3.38
CA PRO A 259 12.98 2.11 3.54
C PRO A 259 14.05 2.32 2.45
N HIS A 260 13.66 2.45 1.19
CA HIS A 260 14.59 2.73 0.09
C HIS A 260 15.31 4.07 0.29
N ALA A 261 14.55 5.13 0.58
CA ALA A 261 15.12 6.44 0.87
C ALA A 261 16.05 6.43 2.10
N GLN A 262 15.71 5.66 3.15
CA GLN A 262 16.55 5.49 4.33
C GLN A 262 17.88 4.78 3.98
N ASN A 263 17.87 3.75 3.11
CA ASN A 263 19.10 3.11 2.64
C ASN A 263 20.02 4.10 1.92
N TYR A 264 19.46 4.96 1.07
CA TYR A 264 20.23 6.01 0.40
C TYR A 264 20.71 7.09 1.34
N TYR A 265 19.93 7.44 2.37
CA TYR A 265 20.38 8.33 3.44
C TYR A 265 21.57 7.72 4.21
N ASP A 266 21.47 6.47 4.65
CA ASP A 266 22.51 5.80 5.43
C ASP A 266 23.81 5.66 4.62
N ALA A 267 23.70 5.35 3.32
CA ALA A 267 24.83 5.37 2.41
C ALA A 267 25.41 6.79 2.26
N PHE A 268 24.56 7.79 2.04
CA PHE A 268 24.99 9.19 1.87
C PHE A 268 25.77 9.69 3.09
N ILE A 269 25.25 9.49 4.30
CA ILE A 269 25.93 9.94 5.54
C ILE A 269 27.25 9.22 5.78
N SER A 270 27.38 7.97 5.32
CA SER A 270 28.63 7.20 5.44
C SER A 270 29.76 7.80 4.59
N PHE A 271 29.44 8.34 3.40
CA PHE A 271 30.42 8.96 2.50
C PHE A 271 30.86 10.35 2.96
N VAL A 272 30.03 11.06 3.75
CA VAL A 272 30.35 12.38 4.30
C VAL A 272 30.81 12.33 5.76
N GLU A 273 30.99 11.13 6.31
CA GLU A 273 31.45 10.89 7.69
C GLU A 273 30.56 11.55 8.77
N CYS A 274 29.27 11.76 8.49
CA CYS A 274 28.29 12.21 9.48
C CYS A 274 27.64 11.02 10.21
N THR A 275 27.20 11.22 11.45
CA THR A 275 26.37 10.21 12.15
C THR A 275 24.89 10.40 11.83
N ALA A 276 24.09 9.33 11.94
CA ALA A 276 22.68 9.37 11.54
C ALA A 276 21.84 10.47 12.22
N GLN A 277 22.19 10.85 13.46
CA GLN A 277 21.49 11.88 14.23
C GLN A 277 22.14 13.27 14.15
N ASP A 278 23.29 13.42 13.50
CA ASP A 278 24.04 14.68 13.44
C ASP A 278 23.58 15.57 12.27
N ILE A 279 22.42 16.20 12.46
CA ILE A 279 21.84 17.11 11.47
C ILE A 279 22.70 18.35 11.25
N GLU A 280 23.41 18.82 12.29
CA GLU A 280 24.31 19.97 12.17
C GLU A 280 25.48 19.65 11.22
N CYS A 281 26.00 18.42 11.25
CA CYS A 281 26.99 17.93 10.28
C CYS A 281 26.47 18.02 8.84
N LEU A 282 25.25 17.52 8.57
CA LEU A 282 24.63 17.57 7.24
C LEU A 282 24.43 19.02 6.74
N GLN A 283 23.99 19.91 7.63
CA GLN A 283 23.80 21.33 7.32
C GLN A 283 25.12 22.09 7.11
N ALA A 284 26.23 21.58 7.66
CA ALA A 284 27.56 22.17 7.52
C ALA A 284 28.31 21.74 6.25
N LEU A 285 27.83 20.72 5.53
CA LEU A 285 28.49 20.20 4.32
C LEU A 285 28.67 21.29 3.25
N THR A 286 29.73 21.18 2.46
CA THR A 286 29.90 21.95 1.24
C THR A 286 29.13 21.31 0.08
N LEU A 287 28.81 22.09 -0.95
CA LEU A 287 28.18 21.56 -2.16
C LEU A 287 29.04 20.49 -2.83
N ASP A 288 30.37 20.63 -2.80
CA ASP A 288 31.30 19.65 -3.37
C ASP A 288 31.26 18.31 -2.62
N GLU A 289 31.15 18.34 -1.29
CA GLU A 289 30.97 17.12 -0.47
C GLU A 289 29.63 16.43 -0.77
N ILE A 290 28.55 17.20 -0.86
CA ILE A 290 27.21 16.68 -1.21
C ILE A 290 27.23 16.03 -2.61
N HIS A 291 27.83 16.70 -3.60
CA HIS A 291 27.94 16.15 -4.96
C HIS A 291 28.83 14.91 -5.02
N THR A 292 29.92 14.89 -4.25
CA THR A 292 30.82 13.74 -4.18
C THR A 292 30.12 12.53 -3.58
N ALA A 293 29.42 12.72 -2.46
CA ALA A 293 28.65 11.67 -1.80
C ALA A 293 27.50 11.17 -2.68
N TYR A 294 26.77 12.08 -3.35
CA TYR A 294 25.77 11.71 -4.34
C TYR A 294 26.33 10.77 -5.41
N ASN A 295 27.45 11.15 -6.04
CA ASN A 295 28.06 10.35 -7.11
C ASN A 295 28.55 8.98 -6.60
N ALA A 296 29.02 8.92 -5.34
CA ALA A 296 29.42 7.67 -4.71
C ALA A 296 28.23 6.75 -4.46
N VAL A 297 27.11 7.26 -3.91
CA VAL A 297 25.87 6.47 -3.75
C VAL A 297 25.35 5.97 -5.10
N SER A 298 25.33 6.84 -6.12
CA SER A 298 24.90 6.48 -7.47
C SER A 298 25.82 5.46 -8.16
N GLY A 299 27.12 5.44 -7.84
CA GLY A 299 28.07 4.52 -8.44
C GLY A 299 28.20 3.18 -7.70
N GLU A 300 28.16 3.18 -6.36
CA GLU A 300 28.51 2.03 -5.53
C GLU A 300 27.28 1.30 -4.95
N VAL A 301 26.14 1.99 -4.79
CA VAL A 301 24.96 1.45 -4.07
C VAL A 301 23.82 1.12 -5.03
N SER A 302 23.55 1.96 -6.02
CA SER A 302 22.45 1.71 -6.97
C SER A 302 22.76 2.25 -8.36
N SER A 303 23.65 1.56 -9.09
CA SER A 303 24.07 2.00 -10.43
C SER A 303 22.96 1.99 -11.49
N SER A 304 21.86 1.29 -11.23
CA SER A 304 20.73 1.11 -12.13
C SER A 304 19.48 1.93 -11.77
N ASP A 305 19.44 2.60 -10.61
CA ASP A 305 18.32 3.45 -10.23
C ASP A 305 18.59 4.92 -10.57
N PRO A 306 17.87 5.51 -11.54
CA PRO A 306 18.03 6.93 -11.87
C PRO A 306 17.34 7.88 -10.87
N PHE A 307 16.62 7.37 -9.86
CA PHE A 307 15.78 8.14 -8.92
C PHE A 307 16.17 7.98 -7.44
N ILE A 308 17.42 7.60 -7.16
CA ILE A 308 18.02 7.46 -5.80
C ILE A 308 17.62 8.58 -4.83
N PHE A 309 17.64 9.83 -5.30
CA PHE A 309 17.12 10.99 -4.57
C PHE A 309 15.89 11.53 -5.27
N GLY A 310 14.81 10.75 -5.22
CA GLY A 310 13.47 11.10 -5.68
C GLY A 310 12.47 11.24 -4.52
N PRO A 311 11.24 11.69 -4.82
CA PRO A 311 10.19 11.83 -3.82
C PRO A 311 9.91 10.53 -3.06
N THR A 312 9.55 10.62 -1.78
CA THR A 312 9.42 9.50 -0.86
C THR A 312 8.01 9.45 -0.24
N ILE A 313 7.45 8.26 -0.05
CA ILE A 313 6.24 8.04 0.75
C ILE A 313 6.60 8.19 2.24
N ASP A 314 6.44 9.41 2.78
CA ASP A 314 6.91 9.80 4.12
C ASP A 314 5.83 9.70 5.23
N GLY A 315 4.60 9.37 4.84
CA GLY A 315 3.43 9.34 5.72
C GLY A 315 2.93 10.72 6.16
N VAL A 316 3.40 11.80 5.53
CA VAL A 316 3.07 13.20 5.88
C VAL A 316 2.67 13.99 4.64
N GLU A 317 3.58 14.09 3.69
CA GLU A 317 3.36 14.70 2.38
C GLU A 317 2.68 13.70 1.42
N ALA A 318 3.03 12.41 1.53
CA ALA A 318 2.33 11.32 0.86
C ALA A 318 2.17 10.10 1.78
N ASN A 319 0.93 9.63 1.91
CA ASN A 319 0.60 8.45 2.74
C ASN A 319 0.72 7.13 1.97
N VAL A 320 0.51 7.17 0.65
CA VAL A 320 0.56 6.00 -0.24
C VAL A 320 1.11 6.44 -1.60
N HIS A 321 1.56 5.47 -2.41
CA HIS A 321 2.01 5.73 -3.77
C HIS A 321 0.88 6.35 -4.63
N PRO A 322 1.15 7.34 -5.50
CA PRO A 322 0.11 7.97 -6.32
C PRO A 322 -0.67 7.01 -7.24
N TRP A 323 -0.04 5.91 -7.68
CA TRP A 323 -0.71 4.83 -8.41
C TRP A 323 -1.88 4.22 -7.63
N ILE A 324 -1.68 3.98 -6.33
CA ILE A 324 -2.70 3.44 -5.42
C ILE A 324 -3.76 4.50 -5.16
N ALA A 325 -3.35 5.74 -4.90
CA ALA A 325 -4.29 6.85 -4.72
C ALA A 325 -5.20 7.06 -5.94
N ALA A 326 -4.67 6.89 -7.17
CA ALA A 326 -5.47 6.94 -8.38
C ALA A 326 -6.55 5.84 -8.43
N GLY A 327 -6.19 4.59 -8.13
CA GLY A 327 -7.12 3.46 -8.09
C GLY A 327 -8.22 3.62 -7.03
N ASN A 328 -7.90 4.24 -5.90
CA ASN A 328 -8.88 4.56 -4.84
C ASN A 328 -9.73 5.80 -5.15
N GLY A 329 -9.38 6.57 -6.18
CA GLY A 329 -9.99 7.87 -6.45
C GLY A 329 -9.59 8.97 -5.47
N ASP A 330 -8.51 8.81 -4.72
CA ASP A 330 -7.96 9.80 -3.78
C ASP A 330 -7.08 10.84 -4.50
N VAL A 331 -7.66 11.48 -5.52
CA VAL A 331 -7.01 12.48 -6.39
C VAL A 331 -7.84 13.77 -6.42
N ASN A 332 -7.17 14.94 -6.48
CA ASN A 332 -7.81 16.24 -6.63
C ASN A 332 -8.67 16.30 -7.91
N LYS A 333 -9.93 16.71 -7.77
CA LYS A 333 -10.94 16.67 -8.85
C LYS A 333 -10.83 17.86 -9.80
N VAL A 334 -9.83 17.83 -10.66
CA VAL A 334 -9.59 18.87 -11.68
C VAL A 334 -9.44 18.26 -13.07
N PRO A 335 -9.73 19.00 -14.16
CA PRO A 335 -9.44 18.54 -15.52
C PRO A 335 -7.94 18.25 -15.67
N ILE A 336 -7.62 17.12 -16.32
CA ILE A 336 -6.24 16.72 -16.59
C ILE A 336 -5.98 16.36 -18.04
N MET A 337 -4.81 16.76 -18.53
CA MET A 337 -4.21 16.28 -19.77
C MET A 337 -2.95 15.50 -19.45
N PHE A 338 -2.70 14.39 -20.13
CA PHE A 338 -1.40 13.73 -20.07
C PHE A 338 -1.08 12.95 -21.33
N GLY A 339 0.19 12.62 -21.54
CA GLY A 339 0.60 11.87 -22.72
C GLY A 339 2.07 11.51 -22.68
N THR A 340 2.49 10.76 -23.68
CA THR A 340 3.87 10.25 -23.81
C THR A 340 4.36 10.35 -25.24
N ASN A 341 5.68 10.28 -25.39
CA ASN A 341 6.36 10.20 -26.66
C ASN A 341 6.48 8.75 -27.16
N ARG A 342 6.75 8.58 -28.46
CA ARG A 342 6.85 7.25 -29.06
C ARG A 342 7.97 6.38 -28.50
N ASP A 343 9.13 6.99 -28.30
CA ASP A 343 10.39 6.29 -28.05
C ASP A 343 11.00 6.75 -26.69
N GLU A 344 10.18 6.80 -25.62
CA GLU A 344 10.56 7.29 -24.28
C GLU A 344 11.83 6.65 -23.73
N GLY A 345 11.93 5.32 -23.80
CA GLY A 345 13.06 4.58 -23.25
C GLY A 345 14.36 4.76 -24.02
N SER A 346 14.36 5.45 -25.18
CA SER A 346 15.57 5.64 -26.00
C SER A 346 16.72 6.34 -25.27
N MET A 347 16.43 7.18 -24.28
CA MET A 347 17.44 7.89 -23.48
C MET A 347 17.89 7.14 -22.24
N PHE A 348 17.15 6.11 -21.83
CA PHE A 348 17.29 5.42 -20.55
C PHE A 348 17.64 3.93 -20.72
N CYS A 349 17.62 3.43 -21.95
CA CYS A 349 17.89 2.04 -22.24
C CYS A 349 19.40 1.79 -22.34
N ASP A 350 19.92 0.96 -21.43
CA ASP A 350 21.34 0.59 -21.39
C ASP A 350 21.72 -0.51 -22.42
N LEU A 351 20.73 -1.11 -23.09
CA LEU A 351 20.98 -2.05 -24.19
C LEU A 351 21.71 -1.37 -25.34
N GLN A 352 22.73 -2.05 -25.86
CA GLN A 352 23.45 -1.60 -27.04
C GLN A 352 22.60 -1.78 -28.30
N LYS A 353 22.82 -0.91 -29.30
CA LYS A 353 22.08 -0.95 -30.56
C LYS A 353 22.17 -2.31 -31.26
N ASP A 354 23.32 -2.98 -31.18
CA ASP A 354 23.57 -4.28 -31.78
C ASP A 354 23.16 -5.48 -30.90
N ALA A 355 22.32 -5.24 -29.88
CA ALA A 355 21.82 -6.25 -28.94
C ALA A 355 21.22 -7.48 -29.64
N THR A 356 21.44 -8.64 -29.03
CA THR A 356 20.86 -9.93 -29.39
C THR A 356 19.60 -10.22 -28.57
N MET A 357 18.92 -11.33 -28.86
CA MET A 357 17.78 -11.81 -28.07
C MET A 357 18.18 -12.15 -26.62
N ASP A 358 19.38 -12.71 -26.42
CA ASP A 358 19.88 -13.03 -25.08
C ASP A 358 20.12 -11.74 -24.29
N ASP A 359 20.73 -10.71 -24.90
CA ASP A 359 20.91 -9.40 -24.26
C ASP A 359 19.56 -8.78 -23.85
N LEU A 360 18.53 -8.91 -24.69
CA LEU A 360 17.19 -8.41 -24.39
C LEU A 360 16.52 -9.15 -23.22
N HIS A 361 16.66 -10.48 -23.15
CA HIS A 361 16.17 -11.26 -22.01
C HIS A 361 16.91 -10.89 -20.72
N ASP A 362 18.23 -10.72 -20.79
CA ASP A 362 19.03 -10.25 -19.66
C ASP A 362 18.56 -8.86 -19.20
N PHE A 363 18.28 -7.96 -20.15
CA PHE A 363 17.73 -6.64 -19.85
C PHE A 363 16.36 -6.70 -19.19
N TRP A 364 15.43 -7.53 -19.68
CA TRP A 364 14.13 -7.71 -19.02
C TRP A 364 14.26 -8.33 -17.62
N THR A 365 15.25 -9.20 -17.43
CA THR A 365 15.56 -9.78 -16.11
C THR A 365 16.02 -8.70 -15.10
N LEU A 366 16.64 -7.61 -15.55
CA LEU A 366 17.00 -6.48 -14.67
C LEU A 366 15.78 -5.71 -14.13
N TYR A 367 14.63 -5.87 -14.76
CA TYR A 367 13.34 -5.36 -14.28
C TYR A 367 12.48 -6.49 -13.73
N ASP A 368 13.08 -7.54 -13.17
CA ASP A 368 12.40 -8.67 -12.54
C ASP A 368 11.35 -9.39 -13.42
N VAL A 369 11.49 -9.29 -14.75
CA VAL A 369 10.64 -10.03 -15.67
C VAL A 369 11.15 -11.46 -15.80
N ASP A 370 10.36 -12.41 -15.30
CA ASP A 370 10.65 -13.83 -15.36
C ASP A 370 10.58 -14.40 -16.79
N ALA A 371 10.99 -15.66 -16.95
CA ALA A 371 11.01 -16.32 -18.26
C ALA A 371 9.62 -16.37 -18.94
N ALA A 372 8.53 -16.47 -18.18
CA ALA A 372 7.19 -16.47 -18.74
C ALA A 372 6.80 -15.08 -19.25
N GLY A 373 7.13 -14.03 -18.50
CA GLY A 373 6.96 -12.65 -18.92
C GLY A 373 7.80 -12.31 -20.15
N GLN A 374 9.03 -12.84 -20.25
CA GLN A 374 9.88 -12.67 -21.43
C GLN A 374 9.26 -13.28 -22.70
N GLU A 375 8.58 -14.43 -22.59
CA GLU A 375 7.83 -15.02 -23.71
C GLU A 375 6.65 -14.11 -24.14
N VAL A 376 5.92 -13.55 -23.17
CA VAL A 376 4.84 -12.60 -23.46
C VAL A 376 5.38 -11.34 -24.12
N LEU A 377 6.43 -10.73 -23.57
CA LEU A 377 7.07 -9.53 -24.13
C LEU A 377 7.66 -9.79 -25.52
N THR A 378 8.21 -10.97 -25.78
CA THR A 378 8.64 -11.38 -27.12
C THR A 378 7.46 -11.33 -28.09
N SER A 379 6.30 -11.89 -27.71
CA SER A 379 5.10 -11.83 -28.56
C SER A 379 4.57 -10.42 -28.76
N VAL A 380 4.69 -9.55 -27.75
CA VAL A 380 4.18 -8.18 -27.77
C VAL A 380 5.09 -7.26 -28.59
N TYR A 381 6.40 -7.40 -28.50
CA TYR A 381 7.36 -6.45 -29.10
C TYR A 381 8.06 -7.00 -30.36
N LEU A 382 8.16 -8.31 -30.57
CA LEU A 382 8.88 -8.87 -31.72
C LEU A 382 7.94 -9.51 -32.75
N ASP A 383 6.97 -10.32 -32.31
CA ASP A 383 6.14 -11.12 -33.22
C ASP A 383 5.30 -10.25 -34.18
N GLY A 384 5.65 -10.30 -35.47
CA GLY A 384 4.95 -9.55 -36.52
C GLY A 384 5.11 -8.03 -36.43
N LYS A 385 6.01 -7.53 -35.59
CA LYS A 385 6.34 -6.10 -35.50
C LYS A 385 7.38 -5.72 -36.56
N THR A 386 7.39 -4.44 -36.92
CA THR A 386 8.38 -3.88 -37.84
C THR A 386 8.85 -2.56 -37.27
N TYR A 387 10.16 -2.43 -37.10
CA TYR A 387 10.79 -1.24 -36.58
C TYR A 387 11.43 -0.39 -37.68
N PRO A 388 11.53 0.94 -37.49
CA PRO A 388 12.23 1.81 -38.42
C PRO A 388 13.70 1.39 -38.60
N GLU A 389 14.23 1.56 -39.82
CA GLU A 389 15.66 1.37 -40.07
C GLU A 389 16.45 2.46 -39.34
N LEU A 390 17.38 2.01 -38.50
CA LEU A 390 18.27 2.86 -37.70
C LEU A 390 19.66 2.21 -37.72
N GLU A 391 20.70 2.99 -38.04
CA GLU A 391 22.04 2.43 -38.25
C GLU A 391 22.56 1.73 -36.98
N GLY A 392 22.91 0.45 -37.16
CA GLY A 392 23.41 -0.43 -36.10
C GLY A 392 22.34 -0.98 -35.15
N ALA A 393 21.08 -0.56 -35.23
CA ALA A 393 20.03 -0.98 -34.31
C ALA A 393 19.33 -2.28 -34.76
N THR A 394 19.26 -3.26 -33.86
CA THR A 394 18.51 -4.50 -34.04
C THR A 394 17.05 -4.36 -33.58
N GLU A 395 16.20 -5.30 -33.99
CA GLU A 395 14.83 -5.39 -33.46
C GLU A 395 14.78 -5.62 -31.95
N TYR A 396 15.80 -6.28 -31.39
CA TYR A 396 15.91 -6.54 -29.94
C TYR A 396 16.17 -5.26 -29.16
N TRP A 397 17.04 -4.38 -29.66
CA TRP A 397 17.24 -3.06 -29.08
C TRP A 397 15.95 -2.22 -29.11
N TRP A 398 15.22 -2.26 -30.23
CA TRP A 398 13.93 -1.58 -30.37
C TRP A 398 12.87 -2.13 -29.40
N ALA A 399 12.83 -3.45 -29.21
CA ALA A 399 11.94 -4.09 -28.24
C ALA A 399 12.30 -3.64 -26.82
N GLY A 400 13.57 -3.71 -26.43
CA GLY A 400 14.04 -3.29 -25.12
C GLY A 400 13.70 -1.83 -24.81
N MET A 401 14.09 -0.90 -25.67
CA MET A 401 13.88 0.54 -25.45
C MET A 401 12.38 0.94 -25.43
N ARG A 402 11.53 0.32 -26.25
CA ARG A 402 10.09 0.61 -26.22
C ARG A 402 9.40 -0.04 -25.04
N SER A 403 9.82 -1.26 -24.67
CA SER A 403 9.30 -1.95 -23.50
C SER A 403 9.60 -1.17 -22.21
N LEU A 404 10.80 -0.59 -22.09
CA LEU A 404 11.15 0.32 -21.00
C LEU A 404 10.29 1.58 -20.99
N GLY A 405 10.11 2.23 -22.15
CA GLY A 405 9.27 3.42 -22.26
C GLY A 405 7.80 3.15 -21.93
N ASP A 406 7.32 1.95 -22.26
CA ASP A 406 5.94 1.55 -22.00
C ASP A 406 5.71 1.20 -20.52
N ASN A 407 6.63 0.46 -19.90
CA ASN A 407 6.65 0.23 -18.46
C ASN A 407 6.69 1.56 -17.68
N ALA A 408 7.66 2.43 -17.98
CA ALA A 408 7.97 3.57 -17.14
C ALA A 408 7.08 4.81 -17.39
N MET A 409 6.42 4.91 -18.56
CA MET A 409 5.69 6.13 -18.95
C MET A 409 4.30 5.84 -19.54
N SER A 410 4.22 5.10 -20.65
CA SER A 410 2.97 5.01 -21.43
C SER A 410 1.87 4.22 -20.72
N CYS A 411 2.22 3.08 -20.11
CA CYS A 411 1.23 2.24 -19.43
C CYS A 411 0.75 2.81 -18.09
N PRO A 412 1.58 3.48 -17.28
CA PRO A 412 1.09 4.29 -16.16
C PRO A 412 0.10 5.38 -16.56
N ALA A 413 0.34 6.08 -17.68
CA ALA A 413 -0.62 7.05 -18.21
C ALA A 413 -1.95 6.40 -18.62
N ASN A 414 -1.91 5.24 -19.29
CA ASN A 414 -3.11 4.46 -19.63
C ASN A 414 -3.87 3.99 -18.40
N TYR A 415 -3.17 3.49 -17.37
CA TYR A 415 -3.77 3.11 -16.10
C TYR A 415 -4.47 4.30 -15.44
N ALA A 416 -3.79 5.44 -15.31
CA ALA A 416 -4.37 6.64 -14.72
C ALA A 416 -5.61 7.14 -15.48
N ALA A 417 -5.64 7.01 -16.81
CA ALA A 417 -6.81 7.35 -17.60
C ALA A 417 -8.03 6.49 -17.24
N ALA A 418 -7.82 5.18 -17.12
CA ALA A 418 -8.86 4.24 -16.73
C ALA A 418 -9.38 4.51 -15.31
N GLN A 419 -8.51 4.84 -14.35
CA GLN A 419 -8.93 5.06 -12.96
C GLN A 419 -9.66 6.40 -12.75
N LEU A 420 -9.23 7.47 -13.43
CA LEU A 420 -9.63 8.83 -13.05
C LEU A 420 -10.80 9.39 -13.86
N HIS A 421 -11.09 8.85 -15.03
CA HIS A 421 -12.05 9.46 -15.96
C HIS A 421 -13.51 9.53 -15.47
N VAL A 422 -13.89 8.71 -14.49
CA VAL A 422 -15.23 8.69 -13.91
C VAL A 422 -15.41 9.82 -12.90
N GLN A 423 -14.30 10.42 -12.47
CA GLN A 423 -14.23 11.40 -11.40
C GLN A 423 -13.93 12.80 -11.93
N GLN A 424 -13.26 12.90 -13.09
CA GLN A 424 -12.87 14.17 -13.70
C GLN A 424 -12.61 14.06 -15.22
N PRO A 425 -12.58 15.18 -15.97
CA PRO A 425 -12.19 15.18 -17.37
C PRO A 425 -10.74 14.74 -17.57
N VAL A 426 -10.53 13.78 -18.48
CA VAL A 426 -9.21 13.23 -18.82
C VAL A 426 -9.00 13.26 -20.32
N PHE A 427 -7.88 13.81 -20.77
CA PHE A 427 -7.48 13.89 -22.17
C PHE A 427 -6.08 13.30 -22.36
N GLN A 428 -5.96 12.23 -23.14
CA GLN A 428 -4.69 11.54 -23.38
C GLN A 428 -4.15 11.80 -24.77
N TYR A 429 -2.85 12.04 -24.93
CA TYR A 429 -2.17 12.12 -26.23
C TYR A 429 -0.99 11.14 -26.33
N PHE A 430 -0.60 10.83 -27.57
CA PHE A 430 0.62 10.09 -27.88
C PHE A 430 1.37 10.76 -29.03
N PHE A 431 2.56 11.26 -28.74
CA PHE A 431 3.36 12.08 -29.65
C PHE A 431 4.38 11.24 -30.42
N GLN A 432 4.28 11.24 -31.74
CA GLN A 432 5.14 10.43 -32.63
C GLN A 432 5.76 11.25 -33.77
N HIS A 433 5.63 12.57 -33.74
CA HIS A 433 6.13 13.45 -34.80
C HIS A 433 7.66 13.55 -34.75
N THR A 434 8.31 12.96 -35.75
CA THR A 434 9.77 13.00 -35.90
C THR A 434 10.24 14.36 -36.40
N THR A 435 11.32 14.87 -35.83
CA THR A 435 11.89 16.17 -36.21
C THR A 435 13.42 16.16 -36.10
N ASN A 436 14.06 17.05 -36.87
CA ASN A 436 15.51 17.17 -36.98
C ASN A 436 16.05 18.46 -36.34
N TYR A 437 15.32 19.13 -35.43
CA TYR A 437 15.75 20.42 -34.87
C TYR A 437 16.97 20.34 -33.93
N ALA A 438 17.46 19.13 -33.65
CA ALA A 438 18.79 18.88 -33.13
C ALA A 438 19.48 17.84 -34.04
N ASN A 439 20.64 18.18 -34.60
CA ASN A 439 21.51 17.18 -35.22
C ASN A 439 21.84 16.12 -34.16
N GLY A 440 21.24 14.93 -34.21
CA GLY A 440 21.61 13.87 -33.27
C GLY A 440 20.62 12.73 -33.03
N HIS A 441 19.36 12.84 -33.45
CA HIS A 441 18.37 11.78 -33.21
C HIS A 441 17.84 11.26 -34.55
N GLU A 442 18.40 10.13 -34.99
CA GLU A 442 18.15 9.45 -36.26
C GLU A 442 16.69 8.95 -36.41
N GLY A 443 15.71 9.86 -36.54
CA GLY A 443 14.29 9.50 -36.73
C GLY A 443 13.57 9.02 -35.45
N LEU A 444 14.17 9.21 -34.28
CA LEU A 444 13.58 8.92 -32.97
C LEU A 444 12.69 10.06 -32.46
N VAL A 445 11.69 9.71 -31.64
CA VAL A 445 10.87 10.66 -30.87
C VAL A 445 11.14 10.39 -29.39
N ILE A 446 12.25 10.95 -28.93
CA ILE A 446 12.83 10.72 -27.61
C ILE A 446 12.03 11.43 -26.51
N HIS A 447 12.32 11.10 -25.26
CA HIS A 447 11.79 11.80 -24.08
C HIS A 447 12.00 13.33 -24.15
N GLY A 448 10.95 14.11 -23.86
CA GLY A 448 10.94 15.57 -23.94
C GLY A 448 10.88 16.18 -25.36
N SER A 449 10.67 15.39 -26.42
CA SER A 449 10.61 15.88 -27.81
C SER A 449 9.45 16.83 -28.10
N GLU A 450 8.36 16.75 -27.33
CA GLU A 450 7.15 17.56 -27.43
C GLU A 450 7.34 18.98 -26.90
N LEU A 451 8.25 19.19 -25.95
CA LEU A 451 8.37 20.45 -25.19
C LEU A 451 8.53 21.69 -26.07
N PRO A 452 9.40 21.73 -27.09
CA PRO A 452 9.52 22.92 -27.92
C PRO A 452 8.30 23.21 -28.78
N PHE A 453 7.50 22.18 -29.09
CA PHE A 453 6.23 22.33 -29.78
C PHE A 453 5.19 22.95 -28.86
N VAL A 454 5.07 22.44 -27.62
CA VAL A 454 4.15 22.94 -26.59
C VAL A 454 4.48 24.39 -26.22
N LEU A 455 5.74 24.69 -25.88
CA LEU A 455 6.21 26.02 -25.46
C LEU A 455 6.36 27.02 -26.61
N HIS A 456 6.00 26.63 -27.83
CA HIS A 456 6.03 27.48 -29.02
C HIS A 456 7.41 28.04 -29.39
N ILE A 457 8.48 27.28 -29.16
CA ILE A 457 9.87 27.73 -29.42
C ILE A 457 10.20 27.58 -30.92
N LYS A 458 9.42 28.24 -31.78
CA LYS A 458 9.44 28.02 -33.23
C LYS A 458 10.77 28.29 -33.93
N ASN A 459 11.64 29.08 -33.31
CA ASN A 459 12.90 29.51 -33.90
C ASN A 459 13.89 28.37 -34.08
N ILE A 460 13.70 27.24 -33.40
CA ILE A 460 14.54 26.05 -33.57
C ILE A 460 14.07 25.16 -34.74
N PHE A 461 12.84 25.35 -35.23
CA PHE A 461 12.29 24.55 -36.32
C PHE A 461 12.69 25.10 -37.70
N PHE A 462 13.44 24.30 -38.45
CA PHE A 462 13.93 24.66 -39.78
C PHE A 462 12.93 24.36 -40.91
N ASN A 463 11.97 23.46 -40.69
CA ASN A 463 10.97 23.10 -41.70
C ASN A 463 9.56 23.59 -41.33
N ILE A 464 8.70 23.69 -42.35
CA ILE A 464 7.35 24.22 -42.20
C ILE A 464 6.40 23.26 -41.47
N LYS A 465 6.63 21.93 -41.56
CA LYS A 465 5.78 20.93 -40.90
C LYS A 465 5.93 21.04 -39.38
N ASP A 466 7.15 21.17 -38.87
CA ASP A 466 7.42 21.32 -37.44
C ASP A 466 6.84 22.61 -36.88
N ARG A 467 6.98 23.74 -37.61
CA ARG A 467 6.37 25.01 -37.20
C ARG A 467 4.85 24.92 -37.09
N LYS A 468 4.21 24.21 -38.03
CA LYS A 468 2.78 23.98 -38.02
C LYS A 468 2.35 22.97 -36.96
N MET A 469 3.16 21.95 -36.68
CA MET A 469 2.94 21.04 -35.56
C MET A 469 2.99 21.81 -34.23
N SER A 470 3.92 22.77 -34.11
CA SER A 470 3.99 23.65 -32.93
C SER A 470 2.77 24.56 -32.82
N ASP A 471 2.21 25.04 -33.93
CA ASP A 471 0.91 25.72 -33.90
C ASP A 471 -0.20 24.83 -33.33
N ILE A 472 -0.26 23.56 -33.73
CA ILE A 472 -1.29 22.62 -33.26
C ILE A 472 -1.10 22.29 -31.78
N MET A 473 0.10 21.88 -31.38
CA MET A 473 0.41 21.53 -29.98
C MET A 473 0.17 22.73 -29.05
N SER A 474 0.74 23.90 -29.35
CA SER A 474 0.49 25.09 -28.53
C SER A 474 -1.00 25.47 -28.47
N SER A 475 -1.78 25.21 -29.53
CA SER A 475 -3.23 25.49 -29.52
C SER A 475 -3.95 24.66 -28.46
N TYR A 476 -3.71 23.34 -28.37
CA TYR A 476 -4.41 22.50 -27.38
C TYR A 476 -4.09 22.91 -25.94
N TRP A 477 -2.81 23.15 -25.62
CA TRP A 477 -2.40 23.56 -24.27
C TRP A 477 -2.95 24.95 -23.89
N THR A 478 -2.92 25.91 -24.83
CA THR A 478 -3.46 27.24 -24.57
C THR A 478 -4.99 27.23 -24.50
N ASN A 479 -5.67 26.44 -25.31
CA ASN A 479 -7.12 26.27 -25.23
C ASN A 479 -7.53 25.63 -23.90
N PHE A 480 -6.82 24.60 -23.45
CA PHE A 480 -7.05 23.97 -22.14
C PHE A 480 -6.83 24.95 -20.98
N LEU A 481 -5.79 25.79 -21.06
CA LEU A 481 -5.54 26.87 -20.10
C LEU A 481 -6.66 27.93 -20.07
N LEU A 482 -7.11 28.36 -21.25
CA LEU A 482 -8.08 29.44 -21.41
C LEU A 482 -9.53 28.99 -21.22
N SER A 483 -9.80 27.69 -21.33
CA SER A 483 -11.11 27.10 -21.16
C SER A 483 -11.62 27.23 -19.72
N GLU A 484 -12.91 27.56 -19.59
CA GLU A 484 -13.60 27.55 -18.29
C GLU A 484 -13.68 26.15 -17.69
N LYS A 485 -13.70 25.11 -18.53
CA LYS A 485 -13.87 23.70 -18.12
C LYS A 485 -12.61 22.87 -18.25
N GLY A 486 -11.52 23.43 -18.77
CA GLY A 486 -10.33 22.67 -19.14
C GLY A 486 -10.62 21.72 -20.30
N ASP A 487 -11.16 22.23 -21.40
CA ASP A 487 -11.36 21.47 -22.63
C ASP A 487 -10.37 21.94 -23.72
N PRO A 488 -9.45 21.08 -24.20
CA PRO A 488 -8.45 21.46 -25.21
C PRO A 488 -9.08 21.77 -26.58
N ASN A 489 -10.35 21.42 -26.82
CA ASN A 489 -11.05 21.63 -28.08
C ASN A 489 -11.73 23.00 -28.19
N GLU A 490 -11.82 23.76 -27.09
CA GLU A 490 -12.40 25.11 -27.14
C GLU A 490 -11.45 26.07 -27.88
N HIS A 491 -11.75 26.37 -29.15
CA HIS A 491 -10.90 27.19 -30.03
C HIS A 491 -10.78 28.67 -29.60
N HIS A 492 -9.97 28.95 -28.56
CA HIS A 492 -9.71 30.31 -28.05
C HIS A 492 -8.55 31.00 -28.78
N VAL A 493 -7.49 30.24 -29.11
CA VAL A 493 -6.30 30.72 -29.84
C VAL A 493 -5.75 29.65 -30.79
N GLY A 494 -4.98 30.07 -31.80
CA GLY A 494 -4.26 29.17 -32.70
C GLY A 494 -5.08 28.62 -33.87
N SER A 495 -4.90 27.34 -34.19
CA SER A 495 -5.53 26.72 -35.37
C SER A 495 -7.06 26.67 -35.24
N LYS A 496 -7.76 27.20 -36.26
CA LYS A 496 -9.24 27.14 -36.33
C LYS A 496 -9.80 25.77 -36.70
N MET A 497 -8.93 24.84 -37.07
CA MET A 497 -9.27 23.46 -37.41
C MET A 497 -8.28 22.56 -36.68
N LEU A 498 -8.53 22.35 -35.39
CA LEU A 498 -7.86 21.29 -34.64
C LEU A 498 -8.64 20.00 -34.89
N PRO A 499 -7.95 18.86 -35.09
CA PRO A 499 -8.55 17.55 -34.94
C PRO A 499 -9.30 17.45 -33.60
N ASP A 500 -10.38 16.68 -33.57
CA ASP A 500 -11.12 16.48 -32.32
C ASP A 500 -10.26 15.67 -31.36
N TRP A 501 -10.20 16.10 -30.10
CA TRP A 501 -9.54 15.39 -29.00
C TRP A 501 -10.58 15.03 -27.95
N PRO A 502 -11.32 13.93 -28.14
CA PRO A 502 -12.41 13.58 -27.25
C PRO A 502 -11.86 13.10 -25.91
N GLN A 503 -12.62 13.40 -24.86
CA GLN A 503 -12.35 12.94 -23.51
C GLN A 503 -12.32 11.41 -23.45
N TYR A 504 -11.38 10.88 -22.65
CA TYR A 504 -11.27 9.45 -22.38
C TYR A 504 -12.48 8.97 -21.53
N THR A 505 -13.10 7.85 -21.92
CA THR A 505 -14.17 7.15 -21.16
C THR A 505 -14.04 5.64 -21.32
N ASN A 506 -14.69 4.82 -20.48
CA ASN A 506 -14.64 3.35 -20.63
C ASN A 506 -15.23 2.87 -21.97
N THR A 507 -16.21 3.60 -22.48
CA THR A 507 -16.84 3.33 -23.79
C THR A 507 -16.11 3.95 -24.97
N ASN A 508 -15.18 4.87 -24.71
CA ASN A 508 -14.34 5.53 -25.70
C ASN A 508 -12.95 5.79 -25.10
N PRO A 509 -12.07 4.76 -25.01
CA PRO A 509 -10.73 4.89 -24.47
C PRO A 509 -9.82 5.60 -25.47
N SER A 510 -10.10 6.88 -25.69
CA SER A 510 -9.53 7.68 -26.77
C SER A 510 -8.19 8.29 -26.38
N VAL A 511 -7.24 8.19 -27.31
CA VAL A 511 -5.93 8.85 -27.27
C VAL A 511 -5.74 9.68 -28.53
N LEU A 512 -5.38 10.96 -28.41
CA LEU A 512 -5.01 11.80 -29.54
C LEU A 512 -3.65 11.34 -30.07
N ASN A 513 -3.65 10.65 -31.20
CA ASN A 513 -2.45 10.11 -31.81
C ASN A 513 -1.86 11.12 -32.80
N ILE A 514 -0.66 11.63 -32.51
CA ILE A 514 -0.01 12.73 -33.21
C ILE A 514 1.17 12.18 -34.01
N VAL A 515 0.90 11.62 -35.19
CA VAL A 515 1.91 10.92 -36.01
C VAL A 515 2.77 11.90 -36.79
N ASP A 516 2.13 12.80 -37.53
CA ASP A 516 2.76 13.94 -38.16
C ASP A 516 1.74 15.06 -38.37
N TYR A 517 2.16 16.21 -38.91
CA TYR A 517 1.28 17.36 -39.12
C TYR A 517 0.03 17.04 -39.96
N ASP A 518 0.12 16.12 -40.91
CA ASP A 518 -0.99 15.78 -41.82
C ASP A 518 -1.80 14.56 -41.31
N ASN A 519 -1.36 13.93 -40.21
CA ASN A 519 -1.91 12.70 -39.64
C ASN A 519 -2.01 12.81 -38.11
N ILE A 520 -3.03 13.55 -37.67
CA ILE A 520 -3.41 13.67 -36.26
C ILE A 520 -4.86 13.22 -36.13
N GLN A 521 -5.10 12.20 -35.33
CA GLN A 521 -6.43 11.61 -35.16
C GLN A 521 -6.55 10.93 -33.80
N SER A 522 -7.76 10.89 -33.27
CA SER A 522 -8.05 10.06 -32.10
C SER A 522 -8.08 8.58 -32.49
N VAL A 523 -7.45 7.75 -31.67
CA VAL A 523 -7.48 6.29 -31.79
C VAL A 523 -7.95 5.69 -30.47
N GLN A 524 -8.56 4.51 -30.52
CA GLN A 524 -9.05 3.82 -29.32
C GLN A 524 -8.03 2.77 -28.87
N SER A 525 -7.87 2.63 -27.55
CA SER A 525 -7.09 1.55 -26.92
C SER A 525 -5.63 1.46 -27.45
N LEU A 526 -4.99 2.62 -27.62
CA LEU A 526 -3.59 2.66 -28.04
C LEU A 526 -2.69 2.01 -26.99
N LYS A 527 -1.81 1.10 -27.42
CA LYS A 527 -0.91 0.32 -26.57
C LYS A 527 -1.59 -0.67 -25.61
N GLN A 528 -2.82 -1.11 -25.91
CA GLN A 528 -3.54 -2.06 -25.05
C GLN A 528 -2.74 -3.33 -24.77
N SER A 529 -2.19 -3.98 -25.81
CA SER A 529 -1.42 -5.23 -25.66
C SER A 529 -0.17 -5.07 -24.79
N GLU A 530 0.50 -3.94 -24.90
CA GLU A 530 1.68 -3.59 -24.12
C GLU A 530 1.29 -3.37 -22.66
N CYS A 531 0.18 -2.69 -22.40
CA CYS A 531 -0.27 -2.35 -21.06
C CYS A 531 -1.04 -3.47 -20.35
N ASP A 532 -1.61 -4.42 -21.08
CA ASP A 532 -2.18 -5.65 -20.51
C ASP A 532 -1.11 -6.48 -19.78
N PHE A 533 0.16 -6.36 -20.19
CA PHE A 533 1.31 -6.94 -19.48
C PHE A 533 1.85 -6.00 -18.39
N TRP A 534 2.16 -4.75 -18.75
CA TRP A 534 2.89 -3.85 -17.85
C TRP A 534 2.05 -3.32 -16.67
N ILE A 535 0.73 -3.15 -16.80
CA ILE A 535 -0.09 -2.64 -15.69
C ILE A 535 -0.13 -3.63 -14.52
N PRO A 536 -0.41 -4.94 -14.72
CA PRO A 536 -0.29 -5.93 -13.65
C PRO A 536 1.12 -5.98 -13.05
N PHE A 537 2.15 -5.95 -13.90
CA PHE A 537 3.55 -5.96 -13.46
C PHE A 537 3.89 -4.77 -12.55
N VAL A 538 3.57 -3.54 -12.98
CA VAL A 538 3.80 -2.33 -12.18
C VAL A 538 2.95 -2.31 -10.91
N ASN A 539 1.72 -2.84 -10.97
CA ASN A 539 0.87 -2.97 -9.80
C ASN A 539 1.48 -3.93 -8.75
N GLN A 540 2.09 -5.03 -9.20
CA GLN A 540 2.86 -5.92 -8.35
C GLN A 540 4.10 -5.21 -7.77
N SER A 541 4.92 -4.58 -8.62
CA SER A 541 6.12 -3.86 -8.15
C SER A 541 5.79 -2.77 -7.13
N ILE A 542 4.75 -1.96 -7.36
CA ILE A 542 4.31 -0.93 -6.40
C ILE A 542 3.79 -1.56 -5.11
N ARG A 543 3.09 -2.70 -5.19
CA ARG A 543 2.67 -3.44 -4.00
C ARG A 543 3.89 -3.92 -3.23
N GLU A 544 4.85 -4.55 -3.89
CA GLU A 544 6.12 -4.98 -3.31
C GLU A 544 6.87 -3.80 -2.71
N LEU A 545 7.02 -2.66 -3.39
CA LEU A 545 7.61 -1.43 -2.83
C LEU A 545 6.88 -0.89 -1.59
N THR A 546 5.56 -1.07 -1.50
CA THR A 546 4.77 -0.71 -0.31
C THR A 546 4.77 -1.77 0.78
N LEU A 547 5.17 -3.00 0.46
CA LEU A 547 5.28 -4.16 1.35
C LEU A 547 6.73 -4.42 1.78
N ASP A 548 7.72 -3.88 1.05
CA ASP A 548 9.15 -4.06 1.26
C ASP A 548 9.59 -3.18 2.42
N LYS A 549 9.84 -3.89 3.50
CA LYS A 549 10.21 -3.34 4.78
C LYS A 549 11.68 -3.65 5.03
N PRO A 550 12.37 -2.74 5.73
CA PRO A 550 13.81 -2.69 5.73
C PRO A 550 14.43 -3.99 6.24
N LEU A 551 15.62 -4.27 5.72
CA LEU A 551 16.60 -5.19 6.30
C LEU A 551 16.63 -5.01 7.83
N HIS A 552 16.48 -6.13 8.52
CA HIS A 552 16.39 -6.25 9.96
C HIS A 552 17.34 -5.32 10.74
N THR A 553 16.77 -4.46 11.57
CA THR A 553 17.08 -4.20 12.99
C THR A 553 16.66 -2.79 13.36
N SER A 554 15.46 -2.62 13.93
CA SER A 554 15.20 -1.70 15.05
C SER A 554 13.70 -1.59 15.33
N GLN A 555 13.40 -1.28 16.58
CA GLN A 555 12.05 -1.05 17.10
C GLN A 555 11.22 -0.08 16.23
N PRO A 556 9.89 -0.21 16.24
CA PRO A 556 9.02 0.76 15.59
C PRO A 556 9.31 2.20 16.06
N PRO A 557 9.24 3.20 15.15
CA PRO A 557 9.58 4.58 15.44
C PRO A 557 8.75 5.19 16.59
N ASN A 558 9.43 6.06 17.34
CA ASN A 558 9.13 6.45 18.72
C ASN A 558 7.94 7.43 18.93
N ASN A 559 6.90 7.42 18.09
CA ASN A 559 5.73 8.29 18.24
C ASN A 559 4.44 7.45 18.38
N GLY A 560 4.08 7.08 19.62
CA GLY A 560 2.81 6.39 19.93
C GLY A 560 2.93 4.95 20.43
N LYS A 561 4.05 4.57 21.07
CA LYS A 561 4.20 3.25 21.67
C LYS A 561 3.06 2.98 22.66
N THR A 562 2.31 1.92 22.40
CA THR A 562 1.31 1.41 23.36
C THR A 562 1.99 0.57 24.43
N ALA A 563 1.30 0.29 25.54
CA ALA A 563 1.84 -0.58 26.59
C ALA A 563 2.27 -1.96 26.04
N LEU A 564 1.54 -2.48 25.04
CA LEU A 564 1.89 -3.70 24.33
C LEU A 564 3.21 -3.56 23.55
N ASP A 565 3.40 -2.47 22.80
CA ASP A 565 4.64 -2.23 22.04
C ASP A 565 5.86 -2.11 22.99
N GLU A 566 5.70 -1.35 24.08
CA GLU A 566 6.77 -1.17 25.08
C GLU A 566 7.18 -2.51 25.70
N TYR A 567 6.20 -3.33 26.11
CA TYR A 567 6.47 -4.61 26.72
C TYR A 567 7.17 -5.58 25.77
N VAL A 568 6.62 -5.73 24.56
CA VAL A 568 7.05 -6.72 23.57
C VAL A 568 8.49 -6.47 23.10
N TRP A 569 8.84 -5.21 22.88
CA TRP A 569 10.14 -4.81 22.35
C TRP A 569 11.20 -4.53 23.42
N THR A 570 10.83 -4.48 24.71
CA THR A 570 11.81 -4.40 25.80
C THR A 570 12.72 -5.63 25.80
N GLU A 571 14.04 -5.42 25.80
CA GLU A 571 15.03 -6.50 25.85
C GLU A 571 14.86 -7.33 27.13
N ASP A 572 15.05 -8.64 27.00
CA ASP A 572 15.01 -9.58 28.13
C ASP A 572 16.30 -10.40 28.16
N ASN A 573 17.04 -10.30 29.27
CA ASN A 573 18.31 -11.00 29.45
C ASN A 573 18.17 -12.53 29.52
N ASN A 574 16.94 -13.04 29.67
CA ASN A 574 16.65 -14.47 29.68
C ASN A 574 16.36 -15.01 28.27
N TYR A 575 16.18 -14.15 27.26
CA TYR A 575 15.91 -14.62 25.90
C TYR A 575 17.09 -15.46 25.37
N GLY A 576 16.76 -16.61 24.79
CA GLY A 576 17.71 -17.47 24.10
C GLY A 576 17.08 -18.80 23.70
N TRP A 577 17.72 -19.54 22.80
CA TRP A 577 17.24 -20.84 22.38
C TRP A 577 18.37 -21.87 22.28
N THR A 578 17.99 -23.14 22.40
CA THR A 578 18.87 -24.30 22.23
C THR A 578 18.17 -25.38 21.43
N GLU A 579 18.86 -25.97 20.47
CA GLU A 579 18.38 -27.14 19.74
C GLU A 579 18.43 -28.39 20.63
N LEU A 580 17.36 -29.20 20.57
CA LEU A 580 17.31 -30.52 21.18
C LEU A 580 17.75 -31.57 20.15
N GLU A 581 19.06 -31.70 19.93
CA GLU A 581 19.66 -32.49 18.83
C GLU A 581 19.23 -33.97 18.81
N ASP A 582 18.86 -34.55 19.96
CA ASP A 582 18.38 -35.95 20.05
C ASP A 582 16.88 -36.11 19.68
N HIS A 583 16.21 -35.03 19.24
CA HIS A 583 14.78 -35.00 19.00
C HIS A 583 14.40 -34.42 17.62
N GLU A 584 14.81 -35.15 16.58
CA GLU A 584 14.40 -34.92 15.19
C GLU A 584 13.12 -35.73 14.88
N ILE A 585 12.11 -35.04 14.34
CA ILE A 585 10.82 -35.63 14.01
C ILE A 585 10.73 -35.78 12.50
N HIS A 586 10.48 -36.99 12.01
CA HIS A 586 10.26 -37.22 10.59
C HIS A 586 8.81 -37.62 10.31
N GLY A 587 8.28 -37.09 9.22
CA GLY A 587 6.98 -37.50 8.73
C GLY A 587 6.90 -37.55 7.22
N LYS A 588 5.74 -37.99 6.75
CA LYS A 588 5.33 -37.88 5.36
C LYS A 588 4.04 -37.09 5.33
N GLY A 589 3.79 -36.36 4.24
CA GLY A 589 2.57 -35.57 4.09
C GLY A 589 1.31 -36.40 4.35
N ILE A 590 0.32 -35.76 4.98
CA ILE A 590 -1.02 -36.32 5.17
C ILE A 590 -1.76 -36.25 3.84
N LEU A 591 -2.56 -37.25 3.47
CA LEU A 591 -3.36 -37.25 2.23
C LEU A 591 -2.53 -37.13 0.92
N HIS A 592 -1.98 -38.24 0.44
CA HIS A 592 -1.42 -38.41 -0.92
C HIS A 592 -0.21 -37.54 -1.33
N PHE A 593 0.25 -36.58 -0.51
CA PHE A 593 1.52 -35.92 -0.73
C PHE A 593 2.65 -36.92 -0.40
N ASN A 594 3.22 -37.57 -1.41
CA ASN A 594 4.38 -38.46 -1.27
C ASN A 594 5.68 -37.72 -0.86
N LYS A 595 5.59 -36.47 -0.43
CA LYS A 595 6.71 -35.63 0.01
C LYS A 595 6.90 -35.77 1.53
N GLY A 596 8.15 -35.90 1.97
CA GLY A 596 8.54 -35.94 3.36
C GLY A 596 8.75 -34.54 3.94
N TRP A 597 9.01 -34.52 5.24
CA TRP A 597 9.42 -33.35 5.98
C TRP A 597 10.23 -33.79 7.20
N THR A 598 11.08 -32.88 7.68
CA THR A 598 11.89 -33.02 8.88
C THR A 598 11.57 -31.89 9.85
N GLY A 599 11.31 -32.20 11.11
CA GLY A 599 11.04 -31.26 12.19
C GLY A 599 12.20 -31.22 13.17
N TYR A 600 12.77 -30.03 13.37
CA TYR A 600 13.84 -29.76 14.34
C TYR A 600 13.25 -29.12 15.59
N THR A 601 13.57 -29.64 16.76
CA THR A 601 12.96 -29.18 18.02
C THR A 601 13.88 -28.23 18.75
N LEU A 602 13.40 -27.03 19.06
CA LEU A 602 14.09 -26.00 19.81
C LEU A 602 13.41 -25.79 21.17
N ASN A 603 14.22 -25.63 22.21
CA ASN A 603 13.79 -25.07 23.48
C ASN A 603 14.13 -23.57 23.49
N VAL A 604 13.12 -22.72 23.54
CA VAL A 604 13.22 -21.26 23.42
C VAL A 604 12.78 -20.63 24.74
N THR A 605 13.70 -20.01 25.47
CA THR A 605 13.33 -19.08 26.54
C THR A 605 13.01 -17.74 25.90
N SER A 606 11.78 -17.27 26.06
CA SER A 606 11.32 -16.02 25.45
C SER A 606 11.59 -14.79 26.31
N GLN A 607 11.38 -14.91 27.63
CA GLN A 607 11.35 -13.79 28.56
C GLN A 607 11.23 -14.28 30.02
N GLN A 608 11.36 -13.34 30.95
CA GLN A 608 10.80 -13.44 32.29
C GLN A 608 9.50 -12.61 32.35
N TRP A 609 8.39 -13.26 32.70
CA TRP A 609 7.12 -12.60 32.98
C TRP A 609 6.88 -12.53 34.48
N LEU A 610 6.67 -11.30 34.98
CA LEU A 610 6.53 -11.00 36.41
C LEU A 610 7.74 -11.44 37.25
N THR A 611 7.62 -11.35 38.58
CA THR A 611 8.67 -11.76 39.51
C THR A 611 8.41 -13.19 40.01
N PRO A 612 9.45 -13.96 40.40
CA PRO A 612 9.26 -15.28 40.99
C PRO A 612 8.30 -15.28 42.20
N GLU A 613 8.24 -14.18 42.95
CA GLU A 613 7.36 -14.00 44.11
C GLU A 613 5.88 -13.91 43.76
N ASP A 614 5.53 -13.58 42.51
CA ASP A 614 4.15 -13.54 42.03
C ASP A 614 3.58 -14.95 41.78
N PHE A 615 4.45 -15.96 41.80
CA PHE A 615 4.09 -17.36 41.58
C PHE A 615 4.26 -18.19 42.85
N SER A 616 3.37 -19.16 43.03
CA SER A 616 3.49 -20.14 44.10
C SER A 616 4.60 -21.15 43.78
N ASN A 617 5.23 -21.72 44.82
CA ASN A 617 6.22 -22.79 44.67
C ASN A 617 5.63 -24.06 44.02
N THR A 618 4.30 -24.15 43.90
CA THR A 618 3.59 -25.24 43.21
C THR A 618 3.31 -24.94 41.73
N SER A 619 3.68 -23.76 41.24
CA SER A 619 3.51 -23.37 39.83
C SER A 619 4.43 -24.18 38.92
N SER A 620 3.91 -24.68 37.80
CA SER A 620 4.70 -25.47 36.82
C SER A 620 5.47 -24.60 35.83
N SER A 621 4.97 -23.41 35.50
CA SER A 621 5.55 -22.51 34.49
C SER A 621 6.39 -21.37 35.08
N GLY A 622 6.22 -21.04 36.37
CA GLY A 622 7.01 -20.00 37.07
C GLY A 622 7.04 -18.63 36.36
N SER A 623 8.05 -17.81 36.68
CA SER A 623 8.25 -16.51 36.01
C SER A 623 9.08 -16.59 34.72
N ILE A 624 9.83 -17.67 34.49
CA ILE A 624 10.65 -17.83 33.28
C ILE A 624 9.85 -18.56 32.21
N TRP A 625 9.57 -17.88 31.10
CA TRP A 625 8.77 -18.42 30.00
C TRP A 625 9.64 -19.11 28.96
N TYR A 626 9.52 -20.43 28.92
CA TYR A 626 10.11 -21.31 27.91
C TYR A 626 9.06 -21.86 26.94
N HIS A 627 9.48 -22.23 25.73
CA HIS A 627 8.62 -22.73 24.67
C HIS A 627 9.33 -23.83 23.90
N ILE A 628 8.59 -24.85 23.48
CA ILE A 628 9.02 -25.80 22.47
C ILE A 628 8.58 -25.28 21.10
N LEU A 629 9.54 -25.09 20.22
CA LEU A 629 9.33 -24.70 18.84
C LEU A 629 9.82 -25.83 17.93
N VAL A 630 8.93 -26.40 17.12
CA VAL A 630 9.32 -27.37 16.09
C VAL A 630 9.41 -26.66 14.75
N VAL A 631 10.61 -26.54 14.21
CA VAL A 631 10.88 -25.98 12.88
C VAL A 631 10.74 -27.09 11.84
N ILE A 632 9.65 -27.07 11.09
CA ILE A 632 9.30 -28.08 10.08
C ILE A 632 9.78 -27.63 8.71
N VAL A 633 10.74 -28.38 8.17
CA VAL A 633 11.35 -28.18 6.86
C VAL A 633 10.78 -29.24 5.90
N PRO A 634 10.03 -28.85 4.86
CA PRO A 634 9.60 -29.80 3.84
C PRO A 634 10.78 -30.27 2.99
N ASP A 635 10.72 -31.50 2.42
CA ASP A 635 11.76 -32.03 1.53
C ASP A 635 12.07 -31.11 0.33
N GLU A 636 11.11 -30.26 -0.05
CA GLU A 636 11.22 -29.28 -1.12
C GLU A 636 10.77 -27.91 -0.62
N VAL A 637 11.73 -27.05 -0.29
CA VAL A 637 11.50 -25.66 0.07
C VAL A 637 11.34 -24.83 -1.21
N LYS A 638 10.18 -24.20 -1.38
CA LYS A 638 9.85 -23.37 -2.55
C LYS A 638 10.12 -21.88 -2.30
N TYR A 639 9.72 -21.39 -1.13
CA TYR A 639 9.84 -19.98 -0.77
C TYR A 639 11.04 -19.81 0.15
N LYS A 640 12.11 -19.19 -0.38
CA LYS A 640 13.38 -19.08 0.33
C LYS A 640 13.45 -17.90 1.31
N ASN A 641 12.61 -16.88 1.10
CA ASN A 641 12.55 -15.67 1.91
C ASN A 641 11.36 -15.63 2.89
N ASN A 642 10.46 -16.62 2.82
CA ASN A 642 9.22 -16.64 3.58
C ASN A 642 9.17 -17.86 4.51
N ALA A 643 8.58 -17.66 5.68
CA ALA A 643 8.24 -18.68 6.67
C ALA A 643 6.76 -18.60 7.05
N SER A 644 6.26 -19.63 7.71
CA SER A 644 5.00 -19.51 8.45
C SER A 644 5.17 -19.95 9.90
N MET A 645 4.36 -19.40 10.78
CA MET A 645 4.34 -19.75 12.21
C MET A 645 2.91 -20.15 12.58
N TYR A 646 2.74 -21.39 13.04
CA TYR A 646 1.51 -21.88 13.65
C TYR A 646 1.67 -21.87 15.17
N ILE A 647 0.98 -20.93 15.82
CA ILE A 647 0.98 -20.72 17.27
C ILE A 647 -0.09 -21.63 17.87
N THR A 648 0.33 -22.53 18.74
CA THR A 648 -0.56 -23.49 19.40
C THR A 648 -0.39 -23.51 20.93
N GLY A 649 -1.26 -24.28 21.58
CA GLY A 649 -1.20 -24.62 23.00
C GLY A 649 -0.84 -26.07 23.19
N TRP A 650 -0.14 -26.38 24.28
CA TRP A 650 -0.10 -27.73 24.84
C TRP A 650 0.54 -27.72 26.23
N GLY A 651 -0.04 -28.50 27.16
CA GLY A 651 0.45 -28.65 28.53
C GLY A 651 1.60 -29.66 28.64
N GLN A 652 2.81 -29.12 28.79
CA GLN A 652 4.06 -29.75 29.26
C GLN A 652 4.65 -30.89 28.40
N PRO A 653 5.58 -30.58 27.49
CA PRO A 653 6.94 -31.03 27.66
C PRO A 653 7.58 -30.32 28.86
N ASN A 654 8.10 -31.11 29.79
CA ASN A 654 8.78 -30.56 30.97
C ASN A 654 10.10 -29.87 30.53
N PRO A 655 10.63 -28.91 31.31
CA PRO A 655 11.95 -28.30 31.06
C PRO A 655 13.10 -29.32 30.96
N ASP A 656 12.87 -30.56 31.40
CA ASP A 656 13.81 -31.69 31.32
C ASP A 656 13.77 -32.46 29.98
N GLY A 657 12.91 -32.06 29.03
CA GLY A 657 12.79 -32.69 27.72
C GLY A 657 11.92 -33.95 27.68
N SER A 658 11.15 -34.26 28.73
CA SER A 658 10.10 -35.29 28.67
C SER A 658 8.82 -34.76 28.00
N ASN A 659 8.01 -35.65 27.40
CA ASN A 659 6.77 -35.32 26.65
C ASN A 659 6.93 -34.39 25.43
N LEU A 660 8.06 -34.48 24.73
CA LEU A 660 8.26 -33.73 23.48
C LEU A 660 7.25 -34.14 22.39
N PRO A 661 6.88 -33.21 21.49
CA PRO A 661 5.90 -33.47 20.45
C PRO A 661 6.38 -34.53 19.45
N THR A 662 5.47 -35.28 18.85
CA THR A 662 5.75 -36.32 17.88
C THR A 662 5.03 -36.05 16.56
N ALA A 663 5.44 -36.73 15.49
CA ALA A 663 4.76 -36.64 14.18
C ALA A 663 3.27 -37.05 14.20
N LYS A 664 2.77 -37.61 15.31
CA LYS A 664 1.37 -38.02 15.47
C LYS A 664 0.50 -36.93 16.09
N ASP A 665 1.11 -35.92 16.70
CA ASP A 665 0.38 -34.86 17.38
C ASP A 665 -0.32 -33.97 16.36
N GLU A 666 -1.51 -33.53 16.71
CA GLU A 666 -2.41 -32.83 15.80
C GLU A 666 -1.83 -31.52 15.29
N ASP A 667 -1.25 -30.72 16.16
CA ASP A 667 -0.61 -29.45 15.80
C ASP A 667 0.59 -29.64 14.87
N ILE A 668 1.42 -30.65 15.12
CA ILE A 668 2.53 -31.02 14.24
C ILE A 668 1.99 -31.46 12.88
N ARG A 669 0.91 -32.23 12.87
CA ARG A 669 0.26 -32.69 11.63
C ARG A 669 -0.31 -31.53 10.81
N THR A 670 -0.91 -30.55 11.46
CA THR A 670 -1.43 -29.33 10.83
C THR A 670 -0.31 -28.46 10.26
N ALA A 671 0.70 -28.13 11.09
CA ALA A 671 1.86 -27.35 10.67
C ALA A 671 2.65 -28.05 9.55
N ALA A 672 2.83 -29.37 9.63
CA ALA A 672 3.48 -30.14 8.57
C ALA A 672 2.64 -30.20 7.28
N ALA A 673 1.31 -30.28 7.39
CA ALA A 673 0.44 -30.23 6.21
C ALA A 673 0.54 -28.87 5.50
N LEU A 674 0.62 -27.78 6.27
CA LEU A 674 0.88 -26.45 5.74
C LEU A 674 2.25 -26.38 5.07
N ALA A 675 3.32 -26.83 5.74
CA ALA A 675 4.68 -26.84 5.21
C ALA A 675 4.80 -27.62 3.89
N VAL A 676 4.26 -28.84 3.84
CA VAL A 676 4.38 -29.73 2.68
C VAL A 676 3.52 -29.26 1.50
N SER A 677 2.34 -28.70 1.77
CA SER A 677 1.41 -28.29 0.70
C SER A 677 1.86 -26.99 0.03
N THR A 678 2.43 -26.05 0.79
CA THR A 678 2.93 -24.76 0.28
C THR A 678 4.40 -24.86 -0.16
N GLY A 679 5.21 -25.70 0.50
CA GLY A 679 6.66 -25.71 0.34
C GLY A 679 7.36 -24.62 1.18
N ILE A 680 6.69 -24.07 2.18
CA ILE A 680 7.26 -23.07 3.10
C ILE A 680 7.83 -23.76 4.35
N ILE A 681 8.92 -23.22 4.91
CA ILE A 681 9.38 -23.66 6.24
C ILE A 681 8.36 -23.17 7.27
N THR A 682 7.88 -24.07 8.12
CA THR A 682 6.80 -23.78 9.07
C THR A 682 7.23 -24.06 10.51
N GLY A 683 7.16 -23.05 11.38
CA GLY A 683 7.32 -23.23 12.82
C GLY A 683 6.00 -23.66 13.46
N CYS A 684 6.06 -24.63 14.39
CA CYS A 684 4.95 -24.99 15.28
C CYS A 684 5.36 -24.61 16.71
N LEU A 685 4.76 -23.55 17.24
CA LEU A 685 5.11 -22.98 18.54
C LEU A 685 4.13 -23.44 19.63
N PHE A 686 4.63 -24.17 20.62
CA PHE A 686 3.86 -24.62 21.78
C PHE A 686 3.98 -23.65 22.97
N GLN A 687 3.12 -23.82 23.97
CA GLN A 687 3.17 -23.11 25.27
C GLN A 687 2.92 -21.60 25.20
N ILE A 688 2.00 -21.18 24.33
CA ILE A 688 1.43 -19.84 24.34
C ILE A 688 -0.03 -19.95 24.81
N PRO A 689 -0.40 -19.64 26.07
CA PRO A 689 0.45 -19.17 27.17
C PRO A 689 1.26 -20.31 27.80
N ASN A 690 2.28 -19.93 28.58
CA ASN A 690 3.09 -20.89 29.33
C ASN A 690 2.35 -21.31 30.61
N GLU A 691 1.90 -22.57 30.64
CA GLU A 691 0.91 -23.08 31.59
C GLU A 691 1.23 -24.50 32.09
N HIS A 692 0.66 -24.97 33.20
CA HIS A 692 -0.25 -24.29 34.13
C HIS A 692 0.50 -23.39 35.13
N THR A 693 -0.18 -22.37 35.62
CA THR A 693 0.38 -21.35 36.52
C THR A 693 -0.43 -21.29 37.81
N THR A 694 0.24 -21.25 38.96
CA THR A 694 -0.39 -20.94 40.25
C THR A 694 0.17 -19.62 40.77
N PHE A 695 -0.67 -18.60 40.92
CA PHE A 695 -0.25 -17.29 41.42
C PHE A 695 -0.19 -17.28 42.94
N ALA A 696 0.83 -16.62 43.51
CA ALA A 696 0.97 -16.46 44.96
C ALA A 696 -0.17 -15.64 45.56
N SER A 697 -0.70 -14.68 44.79
CA SER A 697 -1.84 -13.84 45.16
C SER A 697 -3.19 -14.56 45.12
N ASP A 698 -3.28 -15.74 44.48
CA ASP A 698 -4.53 -16.49 44.41
C ASP A 698 -4.88 -17.12 45.77
N PRO A 699 -5.95 -16.67 46.47
CA PRO A 699 -6.27 -17.14 47.81
C PRO A 699 -6.66 -18.61 47.87
N ILE A 700 -7.09 -19.20 46.75
CA ILE A 700 -7.45 -20.63 46.68
C ILE A 700 -6.32 -21.48 46.08
N GLN A 701 -5.19 -20.87 45.68
CA GLN A 701 -4.04 -21.53 45.08
C GLN A 701 -4.46 -22.47 43.92
N LYS A 702 -5.38 -22.00 43.05
CA LYS A 702 -5.84 -22.78 41.88
C LYS A 702 -4.71 -22.84 40.86
N SER A 703 -4.42 -24.04 40.35
CA SER A 703 -3.60 -24.19 39.14
C SER A 703 -4.44 -23.78 37.93
N ARG A 704 -4.01 -22.74 37.23
CA ARG A 704 -4.76 -22.09 36.15
C ARG A 704 -4.08 -22.36 34.81
N GLY A 705 -4.87 -22.71 33.81
CA GLY A 705 -4.48 -22.84 32.40
C GLY A 705 -5.47 -22.07 31.53
N GLU A 706 -5.10 -21.78 30.29
CA GLU A 706 -5.96 -21.23 29.25
C GLU A 706 -6.75 -19.97 29.73
N ASP A 707 -8.08 -19.98 29.60
CA ASP A 707 -8.97 -18.87 30.00
C ASP A 707 -8.88 -18.53 31.49
N ALA A 708 -8.58 -19.51 32.35
CA ALA A 708 -8.48 -19.28 33.79
C ALA A 708 -7.30 -18.36 34.16
N ILE A 709 -6.24 -18.32 33.33
CA ILE A 709 -5.12 -17.38 33.50
C ILE A 709 -5.55 -16.00 32.99
N ILE A 710 -6.21 -15.92 31.83
CA ILE A 710 -6.69 -14.64 31.26
C ILE A 710 -7.68 -13.98 32.24
N ALA A 711 -8.70 -14.70 32.70
CA ALA A 711 -9.69 -14.17 33.63
C ALA A 711 -9.06 -13.72 34.95
N PHE A 712 -8.09 -14.45 35.49
CA PHE A 712 -7.40 -14.06 36.73
C PHE A 712 -6.52 -12.81 36.54
N THR A 713 -5.77 -12.74 35.44
CA THR A 713 -4.93 -11.58 35.14
C THR A 713 -5.75 -10.33 34.84
N TRP A 714 -6.90 -10.47 34.19
CA TRP A 714 -7.86 -9.38 34.01
C TRP A 714 -8.48 -8.94 35.34
N ASP A 715 -8.87 -9.86 36.22
CA ASP A 715 -9.34 -9.49 37.57
C ASP A 715 -8.28 -8.73 38.35
N HIS A 716 -7.02 -9.18 38.31
CA HIS A 716 -5.90 -8.47 38.92
C HIS A 716 -5.80 -7.04 38.39
N PHE A 717 -5.80 -6.87 37.06
CA PHE A 717 -5.70 -5.55 36.42
C PHE A 717 -6.88 -4.65 36.73
N LEU A 718 -8.12 -5.17 36.69
CA LEU A 718 -9.32 -4.38 37.00
C LEU A 718 -9.25 -3.78 38.41
N ASN A 719 -8.64 -4.50 39.35
CA ASN A 719 -8.40 -4.02 40.71
C ASN A 719 -7.11 -3.17 40.84
N ASN A 720 -6.14 -3.34 39.94
CA ASN A 720 -4.83 -2.69 39.95
C ASN A 720 -4.43 -2.19 38.54
N PRO A 721 -5.07 -1.13 38.01
CA PRO A 721 -4.94 -0.74 36.59
C PRO A 721 -3.57 -0.18 36.19
N GLN A 722 -2.63 -0.07 37.13
CA GLN A 722 -1.24 0.32 36.85
C GLN A 722 -0.36 -0.88 36.49
N ASP A 723 -0.81 -2.10 36.79
CA ASP A 723 -0.03 -3.33 36.64
C ASP A 723 -0.21 -3.91 35.22
N THR A 724 0.09 -3.12 34.18
CA THR A 724 -0.16 -3.50 32.77
C THR A 724 0.53 -4.79 32.36
N GLU A 725 1.71 -5.08 32.91
CA GLU A 725 2.48 -6.29 32.63
C GLU A 725 1.79 -7.60 33.08
N TRP A 726 0.77 -7.51 33.95
CA TRP A 726 -0.03 -8.68 34.35
C TRP A 726 -0.94 -9.18 33.24
N LEU A 727 -1.28 -8.37 32.24
CA LEU A 727 -2.15 -8.80 31.15
C LEU A 727 -1.48 -9.90 30.32
N LEU A 728 -2.01 -11.14 30.40
CA LEU A 728 -1.40 -12.34 29.82
C LEU A 728 -1.11 -12.23 28.31
N ARG A 729 -1.84 -11.36 27.59
CA ARG A 729 -1.63 -11.15 26.15
C ARG A 729 -0.21 -10.67 25.84
N PHE A 730 0.36 -9.84 26.70
CA PHE A 730 1.67 -9.22 26.49
C PHE A 730 2.79 -10.26 26.38
N PRO A 731 2.98 -11.17 27.36
CA PRO A 731 3.98 -12.23 27.25
C PRO A 731 3.64 -13.25 26.15
N MET A 732 2.37 -13.48 25.80
CA MET A 732 2.00 -14.36 24.68
C MET A 732 2.50 -13.83 23.33
N VAL A 733 2.31 -12.52 23.08
CA VAL A 733 2.77 -11.86 21.85
C VAL A 733 4.29 -11.85 21.78
N LYS A 734 4.96 -11.44 22.86
CA LYS A 734 6.43 -11.43 22.92
C LYS A 734 7.01 -12.83 22.74
N GLY A 735 6.41 -13.86 23.35
CA GLY A 735 6.81 -15.26 23.14
C GLY A 735 6.77 -15.68 21.67
N SER A 736 5.74 -15.25 20.95
CA SER A 736 5.56 -15.56 19.53
C SER A 736 6.60 -14.86 18.65
N LEU A 737 6.92 -13.59 18.90
CA LEU A 737 8.00 -12.89 18.17
C LEU A 737 9.38 -13.50 18.43
N ARG A 738 9.66 -13.88 19.69
CA ARG A 738 10.93 -14.52 20.06
C ARG A 738 11.07 -15.92 19.45
N ALA A 739 9.98 -16.62 19.20
CA ALA A 739 9.99 -17.85 18.43
C ALA A 739 10.31 -17.63 16.94
N MET A 740 9.80 -16.55 16.33
CA MET A 740 10.18 -16.15 14.97
C MET A 740 11.68 -15.84 14.89
N ASP A 741 12.22 -15.10 15.86
CA ASP A 741 13.67 -14.82 15.95
C ASP A 741 14.48 -16.13 16.04
N ALA A 742 14.10 -17.03 16.95
CA ALA A 742 14.77 -18.31 17.13
C ALA A 742 14.71 -19.18 15.87
N MET A 743 13.58 -19.18 15.15
CA MET A 743 13.42 -19.89 13.88
C MET A 743 14.35 -19.34 12.80
N THR A 744 14.36 -18.02 12.58
CA THR A 744 15.24 -17.36 11.60
C THR A 744 16.72 -17.62 11.92
N GLU A 745 17.09 -17.50 13.20
CA GLU A 745 18.46 -17.75 13.65
C GLU A 745 18.86 -19.23 13.51
N PHE A 746 17.97 -20.16 13.84
CA PHE A 746 18.20 -21.59 13.70
C PHE A 746 18.43 -21.98 12.24
N VAL A 747 17.53 -21.60 11.34
CA VAL A 747 17.62 -21.98 9.93
C VAL A 747 18.89 -21.41 9.30
N SER A 748 19.21 -20.14 9.55
CA SER A 748 20.43 -19.52 9.02
C SER A 748 21.73 -20.14 9.57
N LYS A 749 21.76 -20.54 10.85
CA LYS A 749 22.98 -21.09 11.47
C LYS A 749 23.16 -22.59 11.29
N LYS A 750 22.08 -23.37 11.31
CA LYS A 750 22.11 -24.84 11.35
C LYS A 750 21.74 -25.49 10.03
N LEU A 751 21.03 -24.79 9.14
CA LEU A 751 20.62 -25.28 7.82
C LEU A 751 21.07 -24.36 6.68
N PRO A 752 22.35 -23.91 6.64
CA PRO A 752 22.83 -22.97 5.63
C PRO A 752 22.73 -23.51 4.20
N GLU A 753 22.67 -24.82 4.01
CA GLU A 753 22.49 -25.49 2.72
C GLU A 753 21.14 -25.23 2.04
N LEU A 754 20.14 -24.74 2.79
CA LEU A 754 18.85 -24.37 2.23
C LEU A 754 18.90 -23.03 1.46
N GLU A 755 19.94 -22.22 1.68
CA GLU A 755 20.11 -20.89 1.08
C GLU A 755 18.88 -19.99 1.29
N THR A 756 18.31 -20.01 2.50
CA THR A 756 17.09 -19.26 2.85
C THR A 756 17.38 -18.10 3.80
N SER A 757 16.66 -16.99 3.64
CA SER A 757 16.62 -15.86 4.56
C SER A 757 15.19 -15.70 5.10
N LEU A 758 14.90 -16.21 6.29
CA LEU A 758 13.51 -16.17 6.81
C LEU A 758 13.16 -14.76 7.31
N ASP A 759 12.84 -13.88 6.37
CA ASP A 759 12.63 -12.45 6.59
C ASP A 759 11.15 -12.13 6.83
N TYR A 760 10.26 -12.89 6.16
CA TYR A 760 8.82 -12.67 6.14
C TYR A 760 8.03 -13.86 6.68
N TYR A 761 6.96 -13.59 7.43
CA TYR A 761 6.17 -14.58 8.14
C TYR A 761 4.67 -14.45 7.84
N VAL A 762 4.04 -15.58 7.51
CA VAL A 762 2.59 -15.76 7.66
C VAL A 762 2.32 -16.36 9.03
N VAL A 763 1.55 -15.67 9.87
CA VAL A 763 1.30 -16.11 11.25
C VAL A 763 -0.13 -16.62 11.39
N ALA A 764 -0.29 -17.81 11.96
CA ALA A 764 -1.58 -18.44 12.21
C ALA A 764 -1.68 -18.92 13.66
N GLY A 765 -2.89 -19.03 14.18
CA GLY A 765 -3.14 -19.53 15.53
C GLY A 765 -4.63 -19.68 15.80
N ALA A 766 -5.00 -20.62 16.68
CA ALA A 766 -6.39 -20.93 16.99
C ALA A 766 -6.81 -20.48 18.40
N SER A 767 -8.08 -20.08 18.57
CA SER A 767 -8.66 -19.64 19.84
C SER A 767 -7.86 -18.47 20.42
N LYS A 768 -7.44 -18.54 21.68
CA LYS A 768 -6.58 -17.55 22.36
C LYS A 768 -5.29 -17.25 21.59
N ARG A 769 -4.78 -18.19 20.80
CA ARG A 769 -3.60 -18.00 19.94
C ARG A 769 -3.98 -17.27 18.66
N GLY A 770 -5.20 -17.42 18.16
CA GLY A 770 -5.79 -16.58 17.12
C GLY A 770 -5.86 -15.11 17.54
N TRP A 771 -6.19 -14.83 18.81
CA TRP A 771 -6.03 -13.48 19.36
C TRP A 771 -4.57 -13.01 19.27
N THR A 772 -3.63 -13.84 19.72
CA THR A 772 -2.19 -13.51 19.67
C THR A 772 -1.74 -13.27 18.24
N THR A 773 -2.26 -14.01 17.27
CA THR A 773 -1.97 -13.83 15.84
C THR A 773 -2.32 -12.42 15.36
N TRP A 774 -3.46 -11.86 15.78
CA TRP A 774 -3.79 -10.47 15.50
C TRP A 774 -2.75 -9.52 16.08
N ASP A 775 -2.45 -9.66 17.37
CA ASP A 775 -1.56 -8.74 18.08
C ASP A 775 -0.10 -8.86 17.61
N VAL A 776 0.34 -10.04 17.16
CA VAL A 776 1.63 -10.25 16.49
C VAL A 776 1.69 -9.43 15.20
N GLY A 777 0.63 -9.43 14.39
CA GLY A 777 0.52 -8.59 13.19
C GLY A 777 0.47 -7.08 13.52
N VAL A 778 -0.10 -6.72 14.67
CA VAL A 778 -0.10 -5.33 15.15
C VAL A 778 1.31 -4.85 15.49
N VAL A 779 2.05 -5.61 16.30
CA VAL A 779 3.34 -5.17 16.88
C VAL A 779 4.53 -5.31 15.95
N ASP A 780 4.47 -6.25 15.01
CA ASP A 780 5.54 -6.55 14.06
C ASP A 780 4.98 -6.65 12.64
N PRO A 781 4.36 -5.58 12.13
CA PRO A 781 3.83 -5.59 10.78
C PRO A 781 4.96 -5.73 9.76
N ASP A 782 6.22 -5.57 10.18
CA ASP A 782 7.39 -5.55 9.30
C ASP A 782 7.82 -6.92 8.84
N ARG A 783 7.79 -7.89 9.75
CA ARG A 783 8.04 -9.28 9.40
C ARG A 783 6.76 -10.04 9.09
N VAL A 784 5.61 -9.59 9.60
CA VAL A 784 4.34 -10.31 9.43
C VAL A 784 3.61 -9.81 8.17
N VAL A 785 3.80 -10.56 7.07
CA VAL A 785 3.20 -10.22 5.76
C VAL A 785 1.75 -10.66 5.63
N ALA A 786 1.29 -11.59 6.47
CA ALA A 786 -0.11 -12.00 6.52
C ALA A 786 -0.47 -12.66 7.85
N ILE A 787 -1.75 -12.60 8.23
CA ILE A 787 -2.27 -13.25 9.43
C ILE A 787 -3.46 -14.17 9.15
N ILE A 788 -3.54 -15.28 9.89
CA ILE A 788 -4.61 -16.27 9.80
C ILE A 788 -5.12 -16.60 11.22
N PRO A 789 -5.91 -15.69 11.82
CA PRO A 789 -6.54 -15.94 13.10
C PRO A 789 -7.69 -16.95 12.92
N ILE A 790 -7.67 -18.03 13.70
CA ILE A 790 -8.63 -19.12 13.66
C ILE A 790 -9.46 -19.11 14.96
N VAL A 791 -10.78 -19.24 14.84
CA VAL A 791 -11.79 -19.37 15.93
C VAL A 791 -11.64 -18.37 17.07
N LEU A 792 -11.31 -17.13 16.73
CA LEU A 792 -11.38 -16.04 17.68
C LEU A 792 -11.70 -14.70 17.02
N ASP A 793 -12.99 -14.41 16.93
CA ASP A 793 -13.57 -13.15 16.48
C ASP A 793 -14.21 -12.32 17.59
N ALA A 794 -13.78 -12.53 18.84
CA ALA A 794 -14.10 -11.67 19.98
C ALA A 794 -13.39 -10.29 19.92
N ILE A 795 -13.28 -9.73 18.72
CA ILE A 795 -12.78 -8.40 18.42
C ILE A 795 -13.88 -7.40 18.76
N ASN A 796 -13.52 -6.28 19.39
CA ASN A 796 -14.50 -5.39 20.02
C ASN A 796 -15.25 -6.13 21.15
N PHE A 797 -14.47 -6.76 22.02
CA PHE A 797 -14.88 -7.76 23.02
C PHE A 797 -16.13 -7.40 23.81
N VAL A 798 -16.19 -6.21 24.41
CA VAL A 798 -17.34 -5.78 25.23
C VAL A 798 -18.65 -5.77 24.43
N GLN A 799 -18.61 -5.28 23.18
CA GLN A 799 -19.79 -5.29 22.30
C GLN A 799 -20.23 -6.71 21.95
N VAL A 800 -19.28 -7.59 21.64
CA VAL A 800 -19.54 -9.00 21.36
C VAL A 800 -20.11 -9.75 22.58
N MET A 801 -19.66 -9.41 23.80
CA MET A 801 -20.23 -10.00 25.02
C MET A 801 -21.68 -9.52 25.27
N HIS A 802 -21.96 -8.23 25.06
CA HIS A 802 -23.34 -7.73 25.13
C HIS A 802 -24.24 -8.40 24.09
N HIS A 803 -23.73 -8.61 22.88
CA HIS A 803 -24.43 -9.35 21.82
C HIS A 803 -24.78 -10.78 22.25
N GLN A 804 -23.85 -11.51 22.86
CA GLN A 804 -24.11 -12.85 23.38
C GLN A 804 -25.21 -12.84 24.46
N TYR A 805 -25.17 -11.90 25.39
CA TYR A 805 -26.20 -11.79 26.44
C TYR A 805 -27.59 -11.58 25.83
N GLN A 806 -27.69 -10.69 24.84
CA GLN A 806 -28.93 -10.41 24.11
C GLN A 806 -29.49 -11.62 23.37
N SER A 807 -28.62 -12.56 22.99
CA SER A 807 -28.98 -13.81 22.30
C SER A 807 -29.44 -14.91 23.25
N TYR A 808 -28.87 -15.01 24.46
CA TYR A 808 -29.05 -16.17 25.36
C TYR A 808 -29.79 -15.89 26.67
N ASP A 809 -29.89 -14.63 27.13
CA ASP A 809 -30.29 -14.28 28.51
C ASP A 809 -29.42 -14.99 29.55
N GLY A 810 -28.12 -14.91 29.30
CA GLY A 810 -27.09 -15.54 30.06
C GLY A 810 -25.79 -15.69 29.28
N TRP A 811 -24.90 -16.48 29.86
CA TRP A 811 -23.56 -16.69 29.33
C TRP A 811 -23.38 -18.15 28.97
N THR A 812 -22.62 -18.43 27.92
CA THR A 812 -22.22 -19.80 27.59
C THR A 812 -21.38 -20.42 28.72
N TRP A 813 -21.42 -21.74 28.84
CA TRP A 813 -20.59 -22.49 29.79
C TRP A 813 -19.09 -22.34 29.52
N ALA A 814 -18.71 -22.01 28.28
CA ALA A 814 -17.33 -21.76 27.90
C ALA A 814 -16.73 -20.51 28.60
N LEU A 815 -17.56 -19.58 29.08
CA LEU A 815 -17.13 -18.39 29.81
C LEU A 815 -17.08 -18.57 31.34
N SER A 816 -17.11 -19.82 31.83
CA SER A 816 -17.18 -20.10 33.28
C SER A 816 -16.03 -19.48 34.08
N ASP A 817 -14.79 -19.49 33.57
CA ASP A 817 -13.66 -18.89 34.30
C ASP A 817 -13.78 -17.35 34.41
N TYR A 818 -14.36 -16.69 33.40
CA TYR A 818 -14.66 -15.26 33.43
C TYR A 818 -15.78 -14.93 34.43
N LEU A 819 -16.78 -15.81 34.55
CA LEU A 819 -17.85 -15.67 35.54
C LEU A 819 -17.35 -15.91 36.97
N ASP A 820 -16.53 -16.94 37.17
CA ASP A 820 -15.90 -17.24 38.46
C ASP A 820 -15.03 -16.06 38.95
N MET A 821 -14.42 -15.33 38.00
CA MET A 821 -13.66 -14.10 38.26
C MET A 821 -14.49 -12.82 38.21
N ASN A 822 -15.82 -12.92 38.13
CA ASN A 822 -16.73 -11.79 38.10
C ASN A 822 -16.43 -10.76 36.98
N ILE A 823 -15.78 -11.18 35.89
CA ILE A 823 -15.40 -10.33 34.75
C ILE A 823 -16.64 -9.84 34.02
N MET A 824 -17.61 -10.72 33.78
CA MET A 824 -18.81 -10.41 32.99
C MET A 824 -19.71 -9.35 33.64
N SER A 825 -19.64 -9.20 34.97
CA SER A 825 -20.37 -8.13 35.68
C SER A 825 -19.71 -6.76 35.57
N ARG A 826 -18.45 -6.71 35.09
CA ARG A 826 -17.57 -5.54 35.03
C ARG A 826 -17.28 -5.10 33.59
N LEU A 827 -18.04 -5.59 32.61
CA LEU A 827 -17.82 -5.31 31.19
C LEU A 827 -17.80 -3.80 30.89
N ASP A 828 -18.64 -3.03 31.58
CA ASP A 828 -18.77 -1.57 31.35
C ASP A 828 -17.98 -0.72 32.36
N GLU A 829 -17.12 -1.34 33.18
CA GLU A 829 -16.25 -0.58 34.07
C GLU A 829 -15.16 0.17 33.27
N PRO A 830 -14.75 1.38 33.69
CA PRO A 830 -13.72 2.15 32.98
C PRO A 830 -12.41 1.38 32.76
N ASN A 831 -12.01 0.55 33.73
CA ASN A 831 -10.78 -0.24 33.61
C ASN A 831 -10.91 -1.38 32.59
N MET A 832 -12.13 -1.83 32.26
CA MET A 832 -12.33 -2.82 31.19
C MET A 832 -12.03 -2.22 29.82
N LEU A 833 -12.43 -0.96 29.58
CA LEU A 833 -12.05 -0.24 28.37
C LEU A 833 -10.53 -0.12 28.25
N THR A 834 -9.83 0.17 29.34
CA THR A 834 -8.36 0.20 29.35
C THR A 834 -7.74 -1.16 29.00
N ILE A 835 -8.33 -2.27 29.45
CA ILE A 835 -7.90 -3.61 29.01
C ILE A 835 -8.08 -3.74 27.49
N GLN A 836 -9.26 -3.41 26.95
CA GLN A 836 -9.50 -3.51 25.50
C GLN A 836 -8.53 -2.65 24.69
N GLU A 837 -8.27 -1.41 25.11
CA GLU A 837 -7.29 -0.53 24.46
C GLU A 837 -5.87 -1.13 24.39
N MET A 838 -5.54 -2.06 25.30
CA MET A 838 -4.22 -2.70 25.38
C MET A 838 -4.14 -4.09 24.74
N VAL A 839 -5.25 -4.84 24.67
CA VAL A 839 -5.22 -6.25 24.26
C VAL A 839 -6.22 -6.61 23.16
N ASP A 840 -7.16 -5.73 22.79
CA ASP A 840 -8.17 -6.00 21.77
C ASP A 840 -7.72 -5.42 20.40
N PRO A 841 -7.52 -6.27 19.36
CA PRO A 841 -7.10 -5.87 18.03
C PRO A 841 -7.93 -4.76 17.41
N TYR A 842 -9.20 -4.61 17.82
CA TYR A 842 -10.06 -3.53 17.34
C TYR A 842 -9.45 -2.15 17.58
N PHE A 843 -8.79 -1.94 18.73
CA PHE A 843 -8.15 -0.66 19.07
C PHE A 843 -6.86 -0.41 18.29
N TYR A 844 -6.32 -1.45 17.65
CA TYR A 844 -5.14 -1.43 16.80
C TYR A 844 -5.46 -1.57 15.30
N ARG A 845 -6.74 -1.57 14.92
CA ARG A 845 -7.21 -1.87 13.54
C ARG A 845 -6.51 -1.08 12.44
N ASN A 846 -6.13 0.18 12.70
CA ASN A 846 -5.38 1.01 11.75
C ASN A 846 -3.99 0.46 11.38
N ARG A 847 -3.41 -0.44 12.20
CA ARG A 847 -2.13 -1.11 11.96
C ARG A 847 -2.29 -2.44 11.22
N LEU A 848 -3.50 -2.98 11.15
CA LEU A 848 -3.80 -4.29 10.54
C LEU A 848 -4.03 -4.18 9.03
N THR A 849 -3.10 -3.55 8.31
CA THR A 849 -3.23 -3.30 6.86
C THR A 849 -2.81 -4.49 5.99
N MET A 850 -2.10 -5.46 6.56
CA MET A 850 -1.67 -6.67 5.87
C MET A 850 -2.85 -7.58 5.47
N PRO A 851 -2.69 -8.43 4.45
CA PRO A 851 -3.65 -9.48 4.10
C PRO A 851 -4.01 -10.37 5.30
N LYS A 852 -5.30 -10.69 5.43
CA LYS A 852 -5.82 -11.53 6.50
C LYS A 852 -6.84 -12.54 5.99
N LEU A 853 -6.72 -13.78 6.45
CA LEU A 853 -7.71 -14.84 6.25
C LEU A 853 -8.27 -15.23 7.61
N ILE A 854 -9.45 -14.72 7.94
CA ILE A 854 -10.09 -15.05 9.22
C ILE A 854 -10.89 -16.34 9.04
N VAL A 855 -10.70 -17.28 9.96
CA VAL A 855 -11.40 -18.57 9.94
C VAL A 855 -12.20 -18.73 11.23
N ASN A 856 -13.51 -18.90 11.13
CA ASN A 856 -14.39 -19.07 12.29
C ASN A 856 -15.28 -20.31 12.14
N ALA A 857 -15.88 -20.74 13.25
CA ALA A 857 -16.77 -21.87 13.31
C ALA A 857 -18.21 -21.42 13.63
N VAL A 858 -19.20 -21.98 12.93
CA VAL A 858 -20.62 -21.58 13.15
C VAL A 858 -21.25 -22.11 14.44
N ALA A 859 -20.67 -23.16 15.02
CA ALA A 859 -21.16 -23.78 16.25
C ALA A 859 -20.20 -23.57 17.43
N ASP A 860 -19.44 -22.47 17.36
CA ASP A 860 -18.51 -22.03 18.39
C ASP A 860 -19.19 -21.85 19.76
N GLU A 861 -18.58 -22.40 20.80
CA GLU A 861 -19.11 -22.35 22.16
C GLU A 861 -18.88 -21.02 22.86
N PHE A 862 -17.93 -20.20 22.40
CA PHE A 862 -17.54 -18.91 22.96
C PHE A 862 -18.20 -17.72 22.22
N GLN A 863 -18.40 -17.81 20.91
CA GLN A 863 -18.85 -16.67 20.07
C GLN A 863 -20.22 -16.90 19.42
N GLN A 864 -20.89 -15.81 19.02
CA GLN A 864 -22.07 -15.88 18.14
C GLN A 864 -21.63 -15.98 16.68
N PRO A 865 -22.37 -16.72 15.84
CA PRO A 865 -22.00 -16.89 14.43
C PRO A 865 -22.03 -15.58 13.62
N ASP A 866 -22.72 -14.53 14.09
CA ASP A 866 -22.83 -13.22 13.46
C ASP A 866 -22.11 -12.09 14.22
N ASP A 867 -21.08 -12.40 15.02
CA ASP A 867 -20.26 -11.40 15.75
C ASP A 867 -19.45 -10.47 14.83
N THR A 868 -19.12 -10.93 13.62
CA THR A 868 -18.35 -10.17 12.62
C THR A 868 -18.93 -8.80 12.30
N ARG A 869 -20.25 -8.64 12.44
CA ARG A 869 -20.97 -7.38 12.21
C ARG A 869 -20.47 -6.19 13.03
N TYR A 870 -19.74 -6.43 14.12
CA TYR A 870 -19.24 -5.38 15.01
C TYR A 870 -17.84 -4.88 14.68
N TRP A 871 -17.16 -5.50 13.71
CA TRP A 871 -15.77 -5.17 13.43
C TRP A 871 -15.31 -5.42 11.98
N TRP A 872 -16.02 -6.24 11.19
CA TRP A 872 -15.58 -6.65 9.85
C TRP A 872 -15.35 -5.45 8.93
N ASP A 873 -16.32 -4.54 8.82
CA ASP A 873 -16.24 -3.38 7.94
C ASP A 873 -15.14 -2.39 8.35
N ASP A 874 -14.82 -2.33 9.64
CA ASP A 874 -13.79 -1.43 10.19
C ASP A 874 -12.35 -1.95 9.97
N MET A 875 -12.17 -3.20 9.57
CA MET A 875 -10.85 -3.78 9.33
C MET A 875 -10.27 -3.32 7.97
N PRO A 876 -9.09 -2.67 7.94
CA PRO A 876 -8.48 -2.21 6.69
C PRO A 876 -7.75 -3.33 5.95
N GLY A 877 -7.32 -3.03 4.72
CA GLY A 877 -6.52 -3.91 3.88
C GLY A 877 -7.29 -5.12 3.32
N PRO A 878 -6.63 -5.96 2.51
CA PRO A 878 -7.25 -7.17 1.96
C PRO A 878 -7.67 -8.14 3.06
N LYS A 879 -8.92 -8.59 3.05
CA LYS A 879 -9.49 -9.50 4.05
C LYS A 879 -10.38 -10.55 3.39
N HIS A 880 -10.22 -11.79 3.82
CA HIS A 880 -11.00 -12.94 3.37
C HIS A 880 -11.53 -13.70 4.58
N PHE A 881 -12.67 -14.36 4.40
CA PHE A 881 -13.37 -15.04 5.49
C PHE A 881 -13.70 -16.48 5.12
N ILE A 882 -13.51 -17.39 6.08
CA ILE A 882 -13.96 -18.78 6.01
C ILE A 882 -14.77 -19.07 7.27
N MET A 883 -16.01 -19.47 7.07
CA MET A 883 -16.92 -19.90 8.10
C MET A 883 -17.12 -21.42 7.97
N THR A 884 -16.61 -22.17 8.93
CA THR A 884 -16.60 -23.63 8.91
C THR A 884 -17.94 -24.17 9.41
N PRO A 885 -18.72 -24.87 8.56
CA PRO A 885 -20.03 -25.38 8.94
C PRO A 885 -19.90 -26.60 9.85
N ASN A 886 -20.73 -26.67 10.91
CA ASN A 886 -20.75 -27.77 11.88
C ASN A 886 -19.44 -28.02 12.64
N ALA A 887 -18.51 -27.05 12.66
CA ALA A 887 -17.33 -27.10 13.50
C ALA A 887 -17.57 -26.42 14.85
N GLU A 888 -16.93 -26.96 15.88
CA GLU A 888 -16.84 -26.40 17.23
C GLU A 888 -15.64 -25.46 17.39
N HIS A 889 -15.52 -24.77 18.53
CA HIS A 889 -14.46 -23.79 18.79
C HIS A 889 -13.03 -24.35 18.68
N SER A 890 -12.82 -25.66 18.86
CA SER A 890 -11.49 -26.26 18.63
C SER A 890 -11.12 -26.42 17.16
N GLU A 891 -12.08 -26.29 16.24
CA GLU A 891 -11.96 -26.67 14.82
C GLU A 891 -11.49 -28.12 14.60
N ALA A 892 -11.46 -28.98 15.61
CA ALA A 892 -10.95 -30.35 15.47
C ALA A 892 -11.75 -31.16 14.44
N THR A 893 -13.05 -30.85 14.29
CA THR A 893 -13.89 -31.46 13.24
C THR A 893 -13.77 -30.78 11.85
N GLY A 894 -13.24 -29.56 11.77
CA GLY A 894 -13.13 -28.75 10.56
C GLY A 894 -11.72 -28.53 10.01
N ILE A 895 -10.68 -28.72 10.85
CA ILE A 895 -9.29 -28.34 10.59
C ILE A 895 -8.74 -29.01 9.31
N LEU A 896 -9.07 -30.28 9.10
CA LEU A 896 -8.63 -31.03 7.92
C LEU A 896 -9.29 -30.55 6.62
N GLU A 897 -10.45 -29.89 6.71
CA GLU A 897 -11.16 -29.33 5.56
C GLU A 897 -10.66 -27.92 5.20
N ILE A 898 -10.23 -27.13 6.19
CA ILE A 898 -9.75 -25.76 5.98
C ILE A 898 -8.27 -25.66 5.60
N VAL A 899 -7.42 -26.61 5.99
CA VAL A 899 -5.98 -26.60 5.65
C VAL A 899 -5.73 -26.47 4.13
N PRO A 900 -6.45 -27.19 3.24
CA PRO A 900 -6.31 -26.98 1.80
C PRO A 900 -6.67 -25.57 1.31
N ALA A 901 -7.66 -24.91 1.93
CA ALA A 901 -8.07 -23.55 1.59
C ALA A 901 -7.04 -22.52 2.08
N ILE A 902 -6.57 -22.66 3.33
CA ILE A 902 -5.47 -21.86 3.89
C ILE A 902 -4.21 -21.99 3.05
N SER A 903 -3.84 -23.23 2.69
CA SER A 903 -2.63 -23.49 1.90
C SER A 903 -2.74 -22.92 0.49
N ALA A 904 -3.92 -22.99 -0.14
CA ALA A 904 -4.17 -22.36 -1.43
C ALA A 904 -4.11 -20.83 -1.32
N TRP A 905 -4.64 -20.26 -0.25
CA TRP A 905 -4.60 -18.82 0.00
C TRP A 905 -3.16 -18.32 0.18
N ILE A 906 -2.36 -19.00 1.01
CA ILE A 906 -0.93 -18.69 1.20
C ILE A 906 -0.16 -18.83 -0.11
N ASP A 907 -0.34 -19.94 -0.84
CA ASP A 907 0.38 -20.17 -2.11
C ASP A 907 0.03 -19.11 -3.16
N ASN A 908 -1.22 -18.65 -3.23
CA ASN A 908 -1.60 -17.55 -4.13
C ASN A 908 -1.07 -16.20 -3.65
N LEU A 909 -1.13 -15.95 -2.34
CA LEU A 909 -0.60 -14.73 -1.73
C LEU A 909 0.91 -14.57 -2.01
N LEU A 910 1.69 -15.62 -1.77
CA LEU A 910 3.14 -15.59 -1.94
C LEU A 910 3.61 -15.70 -3.40
N LYS A 911 2.71 -16.05 -4.34
CA LYS A 911 2.97 -15.98 -5.79
C LYS A 911 2.52 -14.67 -6.43
N ASP A 912 1.95 -13.78 -5.62
CA ASP A 912 1.18 -12.61 -6.07
C ASP A 912 0.13 -12.94 -7.15
N ASN A 913 -0.45 -14.14 -7.06
CA ASN A 913 -1.59 -14.50 -7.89
C ASN A 913 -2.80 -13.68 -7.45
N ILE A 914 -3.66 -13.31 -8.40
CA ILE A 914 -4.95 -12.69 -8.11
C ILE A 914 -5.78 -13.63 -7.24
N ILE A 915 -5.98 -13.24 -5.98
CA ILE A 915 -6.99 -13.83 -5.10
C ILE A 915 -8.33 -13.20 -5.49
N PRO A 916 -9.35 -13.98 -5.91
CA PRO A 916 -10.63 -13.43 -6.36
C PRO A 916 -11.26 -12.52 -5.31
N GLU A 917 -11.68 -11.33 -5.74
CA GLU A 917 -12.39 -10.40 -4.88
C GLU A 917 -13.78 -10.96 -4.60
N PHE A 918 -14.10 -11.04 -3.32
CA PHE A 918 -15.31 -11.65 -2.81
C PHE A 918 -15.90 -10.73 -1.74
N THR A 919 -16.95 -10.00 -2.12
CA THR A 919 -17.67 -9.05 -1.25
C THR A 919 -19.11 -9.49 -1.07
N TRP A 920 -19.80 -8.97 -0.07
CA TRP A 920 -21.21 -9.27 0.16
C TRP A 920 -21.96 -8.12 0.80
N ASP A 921 -23.27 -8.11 0.59
CA ASP A 921 -24.23 -7.25 1.28
C ASP A 921 -25.31 -8.11 1.96
N ILE A 922 -25.69 -7.75 3.19
CA ILE A 922 -26.79 -8.37 3.92
C ILE A 922 -27.94 -7.37 4.03
N SER A 923 -29.14 -7.74 3.56
CA SER A 923 -30.31 -6.87 3.62
C SER A 923 -30.89 -6.78 5.04
N ASP A 924 -30.97 -5.56 5.60
CA ASP A 924 -31.64 -5.33 6.89
C ASP A 924 -33.15 -5.65 6.86
N GLU A 925 -33.77 -5.60 5.69
CA GLU A 925 -35.23 -5.82 5.54
C GLU A 925 -35.62 -7.30 5.42
N THR A 926 -34.72 -8.16 4.93
CA THR A 926 -35.04 -9.55 4.60
C THR A 926 -34.01 -10.57 5.12
N GLY A 927 -32.86 -10.12 5.60
CA GLY A 927 -31.70 -10.95 5.92
C GLY A 927 -31.02 -11.54 4.69
N ALA A 928 -31.47 -11.27 3.47
CA ALA A 928 -30.90 -11.87 2.27
C ALA A 928 -29.43 -11.43 2.08
N ILE A 929 -28.57 -12.40 1.75
CA ILE A 929 -27.16 -12.17 1.45
C ILE A 929 -27.01 -12.14 -0.06
N THR A 930 -26.33 -11.12 -0.59
CA THR A 930 -25.87 -11.08 -1.98
C THR A 930 -24.35 -11.04 -2.00
N ALA A 931 -23.72 -12.15 -2.39
CA ALA A 931 -22.29 -12.22 -2.61
C ALA A 931 -21.97 -11.79 -4.05
N THR A 932 -20.97 -10.92 -4.20
CA THR A 932 -20.50 -10.36 -5.47
C THR A 932 -19.06 -10.78 -5.71
N LEU A 933 -18.80 -11.34 -6.88
CA LEU A 933 -17.50 -11.86 -7.29
C LEU A 933 -17.04 -11.17 -8.55
N ASN A 934 -15.74 -10.84 -8.60
CA ASN A 934 -15.11 -10.38 -9.82
C ASN A 934 -15.01 -11.50 -10.89
N GLU A 935 -14.60 -11.14 -12.12
CA GLU A 935 -14.52 -12.07 -13.25
C GLU A 935 -13.44 -13.17 -13.08
N TYR A 936 -12.58 -13.06 -12.06
CA TYR A 936 -11.44 -13.95 -11.87
C TYR A 936 -11.82 -15.27 -11.18
N GLY A 937 -11.31 -16.38 -11.70
CA GLY A 937 -11.51 -17.74 -11.19
C GLY A 937 -12.85 -18.36 -11.59
N ASP A 938 -12.85 -19.62 -12.05
CA ASP A 938 -14.09 -20.34 -12.33
C ASP A 938 -14.76 -20.76 -11.01
N VAL A 939 -16.05 -20.49 -10.79
CA VAL A 939 -16.74 -21.00 -9.60
C VAL A 939 -17.07 -22.48 -9.81
N LYS A 940 -16.48 -23.36 -9.00
CA LYS A 940 -16.81 -24.79 -9.04
C LYS A 940 -18.16 -25.03 -8.40
N GLU A 941 -18.40 -24.41 -7.25
CA GLU A 941 -19.59 -24.63 -6.47
C GLU A 941 -19.93 -23.42 -5.62
N ALA A 942 -21.22 -23.08 -5.56
CA ALA A 942 -21.77 -22.07 -4.67
C ALA A 942 -22.88 -22.72 -3.84
N ARG A 943 -22.85 -22.51 -2.53
CA ARG A 943 -23.82 -23.07 -1.57
C ARG A 943 -24.26 -22.00 -0.59
N VAL A 944 -25.48 -22.15 -0.08
CA VAL A 944 -25.89 -21.53 1.19
C VAL A 944 -25.89 -22.62 2.25
N TRP A 945 -25.21 -22.36 3.36
CA TRP A 945 -25.32 -23.16 4.57
C TRP A 945 -26.32 -22.49 5.49
N TYR A 946 -27.21 -23.26 6.12
CA TYR A 946 -28.19 -22.70 7.05
C TYR A 946 -28.51 -23.64 8.21
N ALA A 947 -28.85 -23.05 9.36
CA ALA A 947 -29.33 -23.73 10.55
C ALA A 947 -30.48 -22.96 11.19
N TYR A 948 -31.30 -23.65 12.00
CA TYR A 948 -32.35 -23.01 12.78
C TYR A 948 -31.99 -23.05 14.26
N SER A 949 -32.33 -22.01 15.01
CA SER A 949 -32.09 -21.98 16.45
C SER A 949 -32.91 -23.05 17.18
N CYS A 950 -32.55 -23.35 18.43
CA CYS A 950 -33.42 -24.11 19.31
C CYS A 950 -34.71 -23.30 19.63
N GLY A 951 -35.88 -23.95 19.56
CA GLY A 951 -37.19 -23.29 19.69
C GLY A 951 -37.94 -23.52 21.00
N ASN A 952 -37.58 -24.58 21.73
CA ASN A 952 -38.17 -24.92 23.02
C ASN A 952 -37.01 -25.12 24.01
N ASN A 953 -36.84 -24.17 24.93
CA ASN A 953 -35.88 -24.31 26.03
C ASN A 953 -36.62 -24.74 27.31
N PRO A 954 -35.98 -25.53 28.19
CA PRO A 954 -36.56 -26.01 29.46
C PRO A 954 -37.15 -24.95 30.38
N ASP A 955 -36.60 -23.73 30.33
CA ASP A 955 -37.04 -22.59 31.14
C ASP A 955 -38.19 -21.81 30.51
N GLY A 956 -38.68 -22.24 29.34
CA GLY A 956 -39.74 -21.60 28.58
C GLY A 956 -39.31 -20.33 27.85
N LYS A 957 -38.02 -19.97 27.86
CA LYS A 957 -37.51 -18.77 27.18
C LYS A 957 -37.04 -19.09 25.75
N LYS A 958 -36.86 -18.08 24.90
CA LYS A 958 -36.41 -18.24 23.50
C LYS A 958 -34.96 -17.76 23.36
N ARG A 959 -34.09 -18.48 22.67
CA ARG A 959 -32.68 -18.11 22.51
C ARG A 959 -32.24 -18.19 21.05
N ARG A 960 -31.35 -17.29 20.63
CA ARG A 960 -30.64 -17.34 19.33
C ARG A 960 -29.49 -18.34 19.36
N ASP A 961 -29.74 -19.57 19.83
CA ASP A 961 -28.70 -20.57 20.08
C ASP A 961 -28.51 -21.51 18.88
N PHE A 962 -27.35 -21.38 18.24
CA PHE A 962 -26.90 -22.17 17.09
C PHE A 962 -25.76 -23.15 17.45
N ARG A 963 -25.37 -23.23 18.72
CA ARG A 963 -24.33 -24.15 19.19
C ARG A 963 -24.79 -25.61 19.04
N ILE A 964 -23.84 -26.49 18.71
CA ILE A 964 -24.08 -27.94 18.64
C ILE A 964 -24.37 -28.52 20.04
N ALA A 965 -23.82 -27.94 21.10
CA ALA A 965 -24.03 -28.42 22.46
C ALA A 965 -24.22 -27.29 23.49
N ASN A 966 -25.14 -27.47 24.43
CA ASN A 966 -25.39 -26.53 25.54
C ASN A 966 -25.75 -27.27 26.86
N THR A 967 -26.11 -26.53 27.91
CA THR A 967 -26.38 -27.10 29.25
C THR A 967 -27.87 -27.32 29.55
N ASP A 968 -28.74 -27.28 28.53
CA ASP A 968 -30.18 -27.39 28.74
C ASP A 968 -30.60 -28.77 29.31
N SER A 969 -31.39 -28.74 30.38
CA SER A 969 -31.97 -29.92 31.01
C SER A 969 -33.44 -29.68 31.40
N PRO A 970 -34.41 -30.49 30.89
CA PRO A 970 -34.24 -31.60 29.94
C PRO A 970 -33.77 -31.15 28.54
N CYS A 971 -33.05 -32.01 27.81
CA CYS A 971 -32.60 -31.69 26.44
C CYS A 971 -33.76 -31.73 25.43
N GLU A 972 -34.46 -30.61 25.22
CA GLU A 972 -35.67 -30.54 24.37
C GLU A 972 -35.37 -30.41 22.86
N CYS A 973 -34.21 -29.85 22.51
CA CYS A 973 -33.81 -29.59 21.13
C CYS A 973 -32.91 -30.67 20.52
N GLY A 974 -32.70 -31.77 21.23
CA GLY A 974 -31.64 -32.70 20.88
C GLY A 974 -31.64 -34.01 21.68
N ILE A 975 -30.44 -34.53 21.90
CA ILE A 975 -30.19 -35.71 22.74
C ILE A 975 -29.20 -35.38 23.85
N GLU A 976 -29.41 -35.96 25.03
CA GLU A 976 -28.47 -35.83 26.14
C GLU A 976 -27.26 -36.74 25.91
N ALA A 977 -26.06 -36.17 25.90
CA ALA A 977 -24.80 -36.90 25.77
C ALA A 977 -23.75 -36.29 26.70
N GLN A 978 -23.10 -37.13 27.52
CA GLN A 978 -22.06 -36.71 28.47
C GLN A 978 -22.48 -35.56 29.43
N GLY A 979 -23.78 -35.45 29.74
CA GLY A 979 -24.31 -34.39 30.61
C GLY A 979 -24.58 -33.06 29.91
N MET A 980 -24.45 -33.00 28.57
CA MET A 980 -24.82 -31.85 27.74
C MET A 980 -26.00 -32.19 26.83
N CYS A 981 -26.72 -31.17 26.39
CA CYS A 981 -27.73 -31.30 25.34
C CYS A 981 -27.11 -31.06 23.97
N VAL A 982 -27.07 -32.09 23.12
CA VAL A 982 -26.58 -32.00 21.74
C VAL A 982 -27.73 -31.61 20.81
N ASN A 983 -27.74 -30.35 20.37
CA ASN A 983 -28.80 -29.70 19.60
C ASN A 983 -28.87 -30.21 18.16
N LEU A 984 -29.60 -31.30 17.93
CA LEU A 984 -29.80 -31.90 16.60
C LEU A 984 -30.51 -30.97 15.60
N LYS A 985 -31.19 -29.92 16.09
CA LYS A 985 -31.89 -28.93 15.24
C LYS A 985 -31.00 -27.80 14.73
N SER A 986 -29.80 -27.64 15.30
CA SER A 986 -28.84 -26.57 14.97
C SER A 986 -27.75 -27.04 14.00
N PHE A 987 -27.87 -28.23 13.39
CA PHE A 987 -26.95 -28.69 12.35
C PHE A 987 -27.10 -27.87 11.06
N TRP A 988 -25.99 -27.35 10.58
CA TRP A 988 -25.88 -26.56 9.38
C TRP A 988 -25.98 -27.44 8.15
N THR A 989 -26.98 -27.16 7.32
CA THR A 989 -27.31 -27.95 6.14
C THR A 989 -26.98 -27.16 4.87
N PRO A 990 -26.30 -27.74 3.87
CA PRO A 990 -26.00 -27.05 2.63
C PRO A 990 -27.17 -27.13 1.64
N LYS A 991 -27.37 -26.06 0.89
CA LYS A 991 -28.23 -26.02 -0.30
C LYS A 991 -27.46 -25.35 -1.43
N LYS A 992 -27.47 -25.97 -2.61
CA LYS A 992 -26.81 -25.41 -3.79
C LYS A 992 -27.44 -24.08 -4.20
N LEU A 993 -26.62 -23.08 -4.49
CA LEU A 993 -27.02 -21.81 -5.10
C LEU A 993 -26.82 -21.86 -6.62
N ILE A 994 -27.60 -21.02 -7.30
CA ILE A 994 -27.49 -20.81 -8.74
C ILE A 994 -27.02 -19.36 -8.92
N GLU A 995 -26.11 -19.17 -9.87
CA GLU A 995 -25.63 -17.85 -10.26
C GLU A 995 -26.79 -16.93 -10.64
N GLY A 996 -26.75 -15.72 -10.09
CA GLY A 996 -27.68 -14.63 -10.36
C GLY A 996 -27.42 -13.96 -11.70
N LYS A 997 -27.92 -12.73 -11.85
CA LYS A 997 -27.64 -11.94 -13.05
C LYS A 997 -26.22 -11.40 -12.99
N ASN A 998 -25.51 -11.47 -14.11
CA ASN A 998 -24.28 -10.72 -14.30
C ASN A 998 -24.62 -9.22 -14.40
N ILE A 999 -24.05 -8.41 -13.51
CA ILE A 999 -24.20 -6.95 -13.47
C ILE A 999 -22.78 -6.42 -13.63
N ASP A 1000 -22.54 -5.66 -14.70
CA ASP A 1000 -21.26 -4.99 -14.97
C ASP A 1000 -20.03 -5.93 -14.98
N GLY A 1001 -20.18 -7.17 -15.44
CA GLY A 1001 -19.10 -8.18 -15.48
C GLY A 1001 -19.01 -9.04 -14.22
N MET A 1002 -19.59 -8.59 -13.10
CA MET A 1002 -19.52 -9.31 -11.82
C MET A 1002 -20.57 -10.42 -11.71
N ARG A 1003 -20.16 -11.55 -11.14
CA ARG A 1003 -21.04 -12.70 -10.85
C ARG A 1003 -21.66 -12.53 -9.47
N THR A 1004 -22.96 -12.75 -9.36
CA THR A 1004 -23.67 -12.60 -8.10
C THR A 1004 -24.28 -13.92 -7.64
N TYR A 1005 -24.29 -14.17 -6.32
CA TYR A 1005 -25.02 -15.28 -5.70
C TYR A 1005 -25.87 -14.73 -4.57
N THR A 1006 -27.18 -14.94 -4.64
CA THR A 1006 -28.11 -14.47 -3.61
C THR A 1006 -28.69 -15.64 -2.84
N ALA A 1007 -28.64 -15.55 -1.52
CA ALA A 1007 -29.27 -16.50 -0.61
C ALA A 1007 -30.25 -15.78 0.32
N GLN A 1008 -31.41 -16.39 0.50
CA GLN A 1008 -32.39 -16.01 1.52
C GLN A 1008 -33.01 -17.30 2.05
N VAL A 1009 -33.13 -17.39 3.38
CA VAL A 1009 -33.76 -18.52 4.04
C VAL A 1009 -34.85 -17.97 4.97
N ASP A 1010 -36.06 -18.51 4.84
CA ASP A 1010 -37.19 -18.04 5.64
C ASP A 1010 -37.08 -18.57 7.08
N ALA A 1011 -37.32 -17.69 8.05
CA ALA A 1011 -37.45 -18.08 9.44
C ALA A 1011 -38.72 -18.93 9.65
N PRO A 1012 -38.73 -19.93 10.55
CA PRO A 1012 -39.92 -20.73 10.81
C PRO A 1012 -41.05 -19.92 11.48
N ASP A 1013 -42.30 -20.23 11.13
CA ASP A 1013 -43.50 -19.58 11.71
C ASP A 1013 -43.66 -19.76 13.24
N ASP A 1014 -42.86 -20.64 13.86
CA ASP A 1014 -42.83 -20.87 15.32
C ASP A 1014 -42.01 -19.80 16.09
N GLY A 1015 -41.46 -18.82 15.37
CA GLY A 1015 -40.71 -17.68 15.90
C GLY A 1015 -39.32 -18.08 16.41
N ARG A 1016 -38.71 -19.08 15.78
CA ARG A 1016 -37.27 -19.33 15.83
C ARG A 1016 -36.51 -18.44 14.85
N TRP A 1017 -35.20 -18.37 15.03
CA TRP A 1017 -34.29 -17.72 14.08
C TRP A 1017 -33.72 -18.74 13.10
N VAL A 1018 -33.34 -18.25 11.93
CA VAL A 1018 -32.50 -18.96 10.97
C VAL A 1018 -31.19 -18.21 10.83
N ALA A 1019 -30.08 -18.93 10.82
CA ALA A 1019 -28.76 -18.41 10.51
C ALA A 1019 -28.31 -19.01 9.18
N PHE A 1020 -27.71 -18.22 8.29
CA PHE A 1020 -27.19 -18.71 7.03
C PHE A 1020 -26.03 -17.87 6.48
N PHE A 1021 -25.14 -18.49 5.70
CA PHE A 1021 -24.04 -17.82 4.98
C PHE A 1021 -23.84 -18.45 3.60
N ILE A 1022 -23.21 -17.71 2.68
CA ILE A 1022 -22.86 -18.20 1.35
C ILE A 1022 -21.41 -18.71 1.36
N ASP A 1023 -21.20 -19.88 0.79
CA ASP A 1023 -19.92 -20.57 0.63
C ASP A 1023 -19.61 -20.72 -0.87
N ILE A 1024 -18.51 -20.12 -1.32
CA ILE A 1024 -18.03 -20.21 -2.70
C ILE A 1024 -16.72 -21.01 -2.74
N VAL A 1025 -16.75 -22.09 -3.51
CA VAL A 1025 -15.58 -22.91 -3.83
C VAL A 1025 -15.17 -22.63 -5.27
N TYR A 1026 -13.96 -22.13 -5.46
CA TYR A 1026 -13.38 -21.88 -6.78
C TYR A 1026 -12.84 -23.18 -7.38
N ALA A 1027 -12.91 -23.28 -8.71
CA ALA A 1027 -12.26 -24.34 -9.46
C ALA A 1027 -10.75 -24.11 -9.45
N LYS A 1028 -9.99 -25.19 -9.53
CA LYS A 1028 -8.53 -25.10 -9.65
C LYS A 1028 -8.18 -24.36 -10.95
N ASN A 1029 -7.34 -23.32 -10.87
CA ASN A 1029 -6.87 -22.57 -12.03
C ASN A 1029 -6.36 -23.51 -13.14
N LYS A 1030 -6.53 -23.10 -14.41
CA LYS A 1030 -6.09 -23.85 -15.62
C LYS A 1030 -4.56 -24.02 -15.75
N ILE A 1031 -3.77 -23.56 -14.78
CA ILE A 1031 -2.31 -23.65 -14.76
C ILE A 1031 -1.91 -24.83 -13.86
N ASP A 1032 -2.12 -26.06 -14.34
CA ASP A 1032 -1.36 -27.27 -13.95
C ASP A 1032 -1.90 -28.52 -14.70
N THR A 1033 -1.45 -28.72 -15.94
CA THR A 1033 -1.74 -29.92 -16.73
C THR A 1033 -0.67 -31.01 -16.55
N LEU A 1034 -0.26 -31.34 -15.33
CA LEU A 1034 0.73 -32.40 -15.09
C LEU A 1034 0.47 -33.25 -13.82
N ILE A 1035 -0.73 -33.81 -13.64
CA ILE A 1035 -0.90 -34.97 -12.73
C ILE A 1035 -1.83 -36.02 -13.37
N PRO A 1036 -1.41 -37.29 -13.54
CA PRO A 1036 -2.26 -38.33 -14.13
C PRO A 1036 -3.47 -38.67 -13.24
N LYS A 1037 -4.61 -38.89 -13.91
CA LYS A 1037 -5.85 -39.41 -13.31
C LYS A 1037 -5.61 -40.76 -12.64
N ILE A 1038 -6.01 -40.89 -11.37
CA ILE A 1038 -6.10 -42.19 -10.68
C ILE A 1038 -7.43 -42.26 -9.92
N ASP A 1039 -8.18 -43.33 -10.18
CA ASP A 1039 -9.41 -43.71 -9.47
C ASP A 1039 -9.07 -44.34 -8.10
N ILE A 1040 -10.00 -44.31 -7.11
CA ILE A 1040 -10.48 -45.47 -6.31
C ILE A 1040 -11.29 -45.05 -5.04
N LEU A 1041 -12.37 -45.83 -4.80
CA LEU A 1041 -13.26 -46.11 -3.63
C LEU A 1041 -14.19 -45.04 -2.98
N PRO A 1042 -15.49 -45.37 -2.71
CA PRO A 1042 -16.52 -44.43 -2.26
C PRO A 1042 -16.69 -44.39 -0.73
N GLY A 1043 -16.81 -43.19 -0.14
CA GLY A 1043 -17.67 -43.02 1.03
C GLY A 1043 -17.29 -42.06 2.15
N PHE A 1044 -16.06 -41.54 2.27
CA PHE A 1044 -15.72 -40.72 3.45
C PHE A 1044 -14.97 -39.40 3.20
N ILE A 1045 -14.40 -39.16 2.01
CA ILE A 1045 -13.79 -37.88 1.64
C ILE A 1045 -14.02 -37.66 0.13
N PRO A 1046 -14.65 -36.55 -0.32
CA PRO A 1046 -14.82 -36.28 -1.75
C PRO A 1046 -13.48 -36.17 -2.49
N ARG A 1047 -13.42 -36.63 -3.75
CA ARG A 1047 -12.24 -36.78 -4.64
C ARG A 1047 -11.51 -35.48 -5.02
N ASP A 1048 -11.75 -34.40 -4.29
CA ASP A 1048 -11.76 -33.04 -4.79
C ASP A 1048 -11.02 -32.03 -3.89
N LEU A 1049 -10.42 -32.43 -2.78
CA LEU A 1049 -9.86 -31.51 -1.76
C LEU A 1049 -8.43 -30.99 -2.04
N ILE A 1050 -7.98 -30.97 -3.30
CA ILE A 1050 -6.61 -30.54 -3.65
C ILE A 1050 -6.61 -29.03 -3.97
N GLN A 1051 -5.98 -28.23 -3.10
CA GLN A 1051 -5.64 -26.80 -3.25
C GLN A 1051 -6.67 -25.99 -4.05
N ARG A 1052 -7.72 -25.53 -3.37
CA ARG A 1052 -8.74 -24.66 -3.97
C ARG A 1052 -8.98 -23.48 -3.05
N LEU A 1053 -9.14 -22.30 -3.64
CA LEU A 1053 -9.64 -21.15 -2.91
C LEU A 1053 -11.10 -21.40 -2.53
N GLN A 1054 -11.43 -21.04 -1.29
CA GLN A 1054 -12.76 -21.11 -0.74
C GLN A 1054 -12.94 -19.90 0.16
N PHE A 1055 -14.04 -19.16 -0.06
CA PHE A 1055 -14.40 -18.00 0.75
C PHE A 1055 -15.88 -18.04 1.09
N THR A 1056 -16.23 -17.50 2.24
CA THR A 1056 -17.59 -17.45 2.76
C THR A 1056 -17.97 -16.03 3.15
N THR A 1057 -19.25 -15.69 3.04
CA THR A 1057 -19.77 -14.44 3.62
C THR A 1057 -19.84 -14.53 5.13
N GLU A 1058 -20.14 -13.40 5.78
CA GLU A 1058 -20.66 -13.40 7.15
C GLU A 1058 -21.98 -14.16 7.24
N VAL A 1059 -22.35 -14.48 8.48
CA VAL A 1059 -23.63 -15.12 8.79
C VAL A 1059 -24.71 -14.05 8.92
N SER A 1060 -25.79 -14.23 8.16
CA SER A 1060 -27.04 -13.52 8.38
C SER A 1060 -27.92 -14.30 9.35
N VAL A 1061 -28.40 -13.64 10.40
CA VAL A 1061 -29.42 -14.19 11.31
C VAL A 1061 -30.74 -13.46 11.12
N TRP A 1062 -31.79 -14.21 10.76
CA TRP A 1062 -33.11 -13.70 10.43
C TRP A 1062 -34.22 -14.31 11.30
N PRO A 1063 -35.19 -13.51 11.80
CA PRO A 1063 -35.24 -12.03 11.77
C PRO A 1063 -34.10 -11.40 12.59
N ASN A 1064 -33.55 -10.27 12.12
CA ASN A 1064 -32.50 -9.53 12.82
C ASN A 1064 -33.08 -8.82 14.06
N THR A 1065 -33.36 -9.62 15.10
CA THR A 1065 -33.99 -9.21 16.35
C THR A 1065 -33.36 -10.00 17.50
N PHE A 1066 -33.28 -9.37 18.66
CA PHE A 1066 -32.78 -10.03 19.87
C PHE A 1066 -33.94 -10.46 20.78
N PRO A 1067 -33.88 -11.68 21.35
CA PRO A 1067 -34.88 -12.13 22.32
C PRO A 1067 -34.84 -11.34 23.63
N TYR A 1068 -33.72 -10.69 23.95
CA TYR A 1068 -33.51 -9.99 25.21
C TYR A 1068 -32.88 -8.61 25.03
N PRO A 1069 -33.13 -7.66 25.94
CA PRO A 1069 -32.38 -6.41 26.01
C PRO A 1069 -30.91 -6.66 26.36
N GLY A 1070 -30.04 -5.68 26.06
CA GLY A 1070 -28.64 -5.71 26.51
C GLY A 1070 -28.55 -5.61 28.04
N CYS A 1071 -27.47 -6.13 28.61
CA CYS A 1071 -27.13 -5.89 30.00
C CYS A 1071 -26.19 -4.67 30.12
N GLY A 1072 -26.10 -4.06 31.30
CA GLY A 1072 -25.17 -2.96 31.57
C GLY A 1072 -25.41 -1.73 30.70
N ILE A 1073 -24.35 -1.17 30.11
CA ILE A 1073 -24.39 0.04 29.29
C ILE A 1073 -24.28 -0.33 27.81
N GLN A 1074 -25.32 -0.05 27.03
CA GLN A 1074 -25.33 -0.27 25.58
C GLN A 1074 -25.52 1.06 24.85
N ASP A 1075 -24.67 1.35 23.86
CA ASP A 1075 -24.67 2.61 23.09
C ASP A 1075 -24.67 3.88 23.97
N GLY A 1076 -23.97 3.80 25.11
CA GLY A 1076 -23.89 4.90 26.09
C GLY A 1076 -25.12 5.07 26.98
N VAL A 1077 -26.08 4.13 26.94
CA VAL A 1077 -27.30 4.14 27.75
C VAL A 1077 -27.31 2.97 28.74
N ASP A 1078 -27.47 3.26 30.03
CA ASP A 1078 -27.68 2.25 31.07
C ASP A 1078 -29.06 1.58 30.86
N THR A 1079 -29.03 0.27 30.64
CA THR A 1079 -30.21 -0.57 30.41
C THR A 1079 -30.98 -0.87 31.69
N GLY A 1080 -30.37 -0.66 32.87
CA GLY A 1080 -30.89 -1.05 34.18
C GLY A 1080 -30.90 -2.55 34.43
N ILE A 1081 -30.21 -3.34 33.60
CA ILE A 1081 -30.13 -4.80 33.68
C ILE A 1081 -28.70 -5.18 34.06
N GLU A 1082 -28.54 -5.83 35.21
CA GLU A 1082 -27.22 -6.30 35.63
C GLU A 1082 -26.77 -7.46 34.73
N CYS A 1083 -25.50 -7.45 34.31
CA CYS A 1083 -24.87 -8.58 33.61
C CYS A 1083 -24.65 -9.82 34.52
N LEU A 1084 -25.35 -9.87 35.66
CA LEU A 1084 -25.38 -10.98 36.61
C LEU A 1084 -26.41 -12.01 36.15
N SER A 1085 -25.96 -13.11 35.57
CA SER A 1085 -26.84 -14.15 35.04
C SER A 1085 -26.25 -15.55 35.21
N THR A 1086 -27.07 -16.55 34.88
CA THR A 1086 -26.77 -17.99 35.02
C THR A 1086 -26.19 -18.54 33.72
N ILE A 1087 -25.30 -19.52 33.82
CA ILE A 1087 -24.73 -20.26 32.67
C ILE A 1087 -25.84 -20.94 31.84
N ARG A 1088 -25.69 -20.95 30.51
CA ARG A 1088 -26.64 -21.44 29.50
C ARG A 1088 -26.04 -22.47 28.54
#